data_AF-A0A8J5VD30-F1
#
_entry.id   AF-A0A8J5VD30-F1
#
_cell.length_a   1.000
_cell.length_b   1.000
_cell.length_c   1.000
_cell.angle_alpha   90.00
_cell.angle_beta   90.00
_cell.angle_gamma   90.00
#
_symmetry.space_group_name_H-M   'P 1'
#
loop_
_entity.id
_entity.type
_entity.pdbx_description
1 polymer ?
#
loop_
_entity_poly.entity_id
_entity_poly.type
_entity_poly.pdbx_seq_one_letter_code
_entity_poly.pdbx_strand_id
1 'polypeptide(L)'
;MAYRGGGRGGGRGDQRPPYSGRGPAGGVGGAPPYRPPTGFVWPPPGMTPHPGPPLYPPAPVVYRAPMMQPHQGAYLPGPPGPVVYRAPSPAPPQGAYARTPVTIRAPPSQQTPAPAPPHQSAQVAPQAAAPVPSSSVPSIAALAKEVGQKLFVSETALVTPAAAAASAASPAGQAVEPDRPDVDLAPVSKKGLAHPARPGFGMEGRKVMIRANHFLVNVADNNLFHYDVAINPESKSRATNREVLNELIKLHGMTSLGGKLPAYDGRKSLYTAGSLPFESEEFVIKLIDPEKRDKERAEREYKITIRIAGRTDLYHLQQFLRGRQRDMPQETIQVLDVVLRESPSWNYVTVSRSFFSTQFGHRGDIGEGLECWRGYYQSLRPTQMGLSLNIDISATSFFKPVTVIQFVEEFLNIHKKALRGVRIQTSHQEDQIRRYKITGITPIPMGQLIFPVDENGTRMTVVQYFLDRYQCKLKYAYWPCLQSGSDSRPVYLPMELCKIVEGQRYSKKLNDKQVTNILRATCQRPQQREKSIHEMVLHNNYSEDRFAQEFGIKVCNGLVSVPARVLPPPLLKYHDSGREKTCAPSVGQWNMINKKMINGGTVDNWTCLNFSRMRPEEVQRFCVDLIQMCNATGMSFNPRPIVDLRSSPPNNIENALRDVHKRTTEILKKEGKGGVLQLLIVILPEVSGSYGKIKRVCETDLGIVSQCCLPRHANRPNKQYLENVALKINVKVGGRNTVLQRAFIQNGIPFVSEVPTIIFGADVTHPPPGEDSASSIAAVVASMDWPEITKYRGLVSAQPHRQEIIEDLFSVSKDPVKGNANGGMIRELLIVFRRKTGRRPERIIFYRDGVSEGQFSHVLLHEMDAIRKACASLEEGYLPPVTFVVVQKRHHTRLFPEVHGRRDMTDKSGNILPGTVVDREICHPTEFDFYLCSHAGIQGTSRPTHYHVLYDENHFNADALQMLTNNLCYTYARCTRAVSVVPPAYYAHLAAFRARYYVEGESSDGGSTPGSSGQTVAREGPVEVRQLPKIKENVKDVMFYC
;
A
#
# COMPACT_ATOMS: atom_id res chain seq x y z
N MET A 1 -1.52 4.87 -3.07
CA MET A 1 -0.89 4.50 -4.36
C MET A 1 -0.29 5.75 -4.98
N ALA A 2 0.90 5.67 -5.60
CA ALA A 2 1.56 6.84 -6.22
C ALA A 2 2.51 6.45 -7.37
N TYR A 3 2.04 5.65 -8.34
CA TYR A 3 2.79 5.32 -9.55
C TYR A 3 1.87 5.10 -10.77
N ARG A 4 1.74 6.12 -11.63
CA ARG A 4 1.75 6.02 -13.11
C ARG A 4 1.72 7.41 -13.74
N GLY A 5 2.35 7.56 -14.90
CA GLY A 5 2.48 8.83 -15.61
C GLY A 5 1.26 9.16 -16.46
N GLY A 6 0.81 10.42 -16.42
CA GLY A 6 -0.44 10.86 -17.04
C GLY A 6 -0.43 10.99 -18.57
N GLY A 7 -1.60 11.38 -19.08
CA GLY A 7 -1.93 11.77 -20.47
C GLY A 7 -3.37 12.28 -20.46
N ARG A 8 -3.72 13.26 -21.31
CA ARG A 8 -5.02 13.96 -21.29
C ARG A 8 -5.61 14.09 -22.70
N GLY A 9 -6.94 14.10 -22.78
CA GLY A 9 -7.73 14.54 -23.95
C GLY A 9 -8.08 13.44 -24.95
N GLY A 10 -9.25 13.41 -25.60
CA GLY A 10 -10.49 14.17 -25.33
C GLY A 10 -11.16 14.85 -26.54
N GLY A 11 -12.17 14.18 -27.11
CA GLY A 11 -13.12 14.65 -28.15
C GLY A 11 -14.06 13.46 -28.46
N ARG A 12 -15.41 13.59 -28.47
CA ARG A 12 -16.26 14.27 -29.48
C ARG A 12 -15.91 13.80 -30.90
N GLY A 13 -16.73 13.03 -31.62
CA GLY A 13 -17.93 12.29 -31.23
C GLY A 13 -19.22 12.85 -31.86
N ASP A 14 -19.78 12.09 -32.81
CA ASP A 14 -21.06 12.34 -33.49
C ASP A 14 -21.87 11.04 -33.59
N GLN A 15 -23.20 11.19 -33.72
CA GLN A 15 -24.15 10.10 -33.94
C GLN A 15 -25.19 10.54 -34.98
N ARG A 16 -25.59 9.64 -35.90
CA ARG A 16 -26.97 9.12 -35.97
C ARG A 16 -27.09 7.98 -37.01
N PRO A 17 -28.19 7.18 -36.97
CA PRO A 17 -28.30 5.90 -37.70
C PRO A 17 -29.60 5.89 -38.55
N PRO A 18 -30.32 4.76 -38.74
CA PRO A 18 -29.94 3.36 -38.99
C PRO A 18 -30.42 2.90 -40.39
N TYR A 19 -30.21 1.63 -40.76
CA TYR A 19 -31.31 0.72 -41.15
C TYR A 19 -30.86 -0.76 -41.16
N SER A 20 -31.82 -1.68 -41.27
CA SER A 20 -31.69 -3.13 -41.07
C SER A 20 -31.45 -3.95 -42.35
N GLY A 21 -30.74 -5.09 -42.25
CA GLY A 21 -30.65 -6.09 -43.32
C GLY A 21 -30.24 -7.48 -42.82
N ARG A 22 -30.92 -8.53 -43.28
CA ARG A 22 -30.71 -9.93 -42.87
C ARG A 22 -29.61 -10.64 -43.69
N GLY A 23 -28.89 -11.55 -43.01
CA GLY A 23 -28.67 -12.92 -43.53
C GLY A 23 -27.46 -13.18 -44.45
N PRO A 24 -27.06 -14.46 -44.67
CA PRO A 24 -25.69 -14.79 -45.10
C PRO A 24 -25.53 -15.76 -46.30
N ALA A 25 -24.61 -15.41 -47.21
CA ALA A 25 -23.79 -16.26 -48.08
C ALA A 25 -22.54 -15.39 -48.48
N GLY A 26 -21.36 -15.86 -48.86
CA GLY A 26 -21.01 -16.97 -49.76
C GLY A 26 -21.10 -16.49 -51.23
N GLY A 27 -20.01 -16.28 -51.99
CA GLY A 27 -18.57 -16.31 -51.71
C GLY A 27 -17.73 -16.24 -53.02
N VAL A 28 -16.39 -16.30 -52.93
CA VAL A 28 -15.41 -16.55 -54.03
C VAL A 28 -15.24 -15.46 -55.13
N GLY A 29 -13.97 -15.18 -55.50
CA GLY A 29 -13.58 -14.36 -56.66
C GLY A 29 -13.66 -12.83 -56.45
N GLY A 30 -12.89 -11.98 -57.13
CA GLY A 30 -11.79 -12.17 -58.08
C GLY A 30 -10.91 -10.90 -58.12
N ALA A 31 -9.79 -10.91 -58.86
CA ALA A 31 -8.76 -9.84 -58.81
C ALA A 31 -8.95 -8.75 -59.92
N PRO A 32 -7.99 -7.84 -60.25
CA PRO A 32 -8.28 -6.41 -60.48
C PRO A 32 -8.01 -6.04 -61.98
N PRO A 33 -7.50 -4.84 -62.38
CA PRO A 33 -7.49 -3.48 -61.81
C PRO A 33 -8.04 -2.40 -62.81
N TYR A 34 -8.04 -1.10 -62.45
CA TYR A 34 -7.36 0.01 -63.19
C TYR A 34 -7.61 1.42 -62.57
N ARG A 35 -6.87 2.43 -63.07
CA ARG A 35 -6.97 3.89 -62.81
C ARG A 35 -7.38 4.62 -64.12
N PRO A 36 -7.44 5.98 -64.18
CA PRO A 36 -8.24 6.97 -63.44
C PRO A 36 -9.28 7.57 -64.45
N PRO A 37 -9.53 8.89 -64.71
CA PRO A 37 -8.71 10.13 -64.63
C PRO A 37 -9.40 11.32 -63.91
N THR A 38 -8.93 12.55 -64.17
CA THR A 38 -9.30 13.83 -63.51
C THR A 38 -9.97 14.85 -64.45
N GLY A 39 -10.86 15.71 -63.92
CA GLY A 39 -11.28 17.02 -64.47
C GLY A 39 -11.81 17.91 -63.32
N PHE A 40 -11.66 19.25 -63.19
CA PHE A 40 -11.46 20.39 -64.13
C PHE A 40 -12.63 20.62 -65.09
N VAL A 41 -13.23 21.82 -65.31
CA VAL A 41 -13.22 23.18 -64.67
C VAL A 41 -14.69 23.73 -64.75
N TRP A 42 -15.20 24.96 -64.47
CA TRP A 42 -14.81 26.39 -64.66
C TRP A 42 -15.57 27.29 -63.63
N PRO A 43 -15.25 28.61 -63.44
CA PRO A 43 -15.47 29.33 -62.17
C PRO A 43 -16.44 30.56 -62.11
N PRO A 44 -16.04 31.88 -62.15
CA PRO A 44 -16.57 32.88 -61.21
C PRO A 44 -17.25 34.10 -61.89
N PRO A 45 -17.70 35.13 -61.13
CA PRO A 45 -16.83 36.27 -60.74
C PRO A 45 -17.01 36.71 -59.27
N GLY A 46 -16.23 37.65 -58.70
CA GLY A 46 -15.05 38.34 -59.21
C GLY A 46 -15.07 39.86 -58.94
N MET A 47 -14.42 40.32 -57.87
CA MET A 47 -13.98 41.72 -57.66
C MET A 47 -12.66 41.74 -56.88
N THR A 48 -11.84 42.78 -57.08
CA THR A 48 -10.39 42.78 -56.80
C THR A 48 -9.94 43.75 -55.68
N PRO A 49 -8.79 43.48 -55.02
CA PRO A 49 -8.19 44.35 -53.98
C PRO A 49 -6.89 45.07 -54.44
N HIS A 50 -6.20 45.71 -53.48
CA HIS A 50 -4.82 46.31 -53.50
C HIS A 50 -4.71 47.84 -53.76
N PRO A 51 -3.60 48.53 -53.39
CA PRO A 51 -2.32 48.04 -52.80
C PRO A 51 -1.84 48.73 -51.48
N GLY A 52 -0.79 48.18 -50.83
CA GLY A 52 -0.06 48.83 -49.71
C GLY A 52 0.70 47.86 -48.76
N PRO A 53 2.05 47.96 -48.56
CA PRO A 53 2.87 47.03 -47.74
C PRO A 53 3.58 47.73 -46.53
N PRO A 54 4.50 47.11 -45.73
CA PRO A 54 5.00 45.72 -45.71
C PRO A 54 5.00 45.00 -44.32
N LEU A 55 5.47 43.74 -44.28
CA LEU A 55 5.95 42.98 -43.10
C LEU A 55 7.52 42.95 -43.16
N TYR A 56 8.36 42.70 -42.15
CA TYR A 56 8.42 41.85 -40.93
C TYR A 56 9.60 42.38 -40.03
N PRO A 57 10.00 41.76 -38.88
CA PRO A 57 9.33 40.93 -37.87
C PRO A 57 9.41 41.59 -36.45
N PRO A 58 9.03 40.91 -35.33
CA PRO A 58 10.09 40.35 -34.46
C PRO A 58 9.72 39.04 -33.70
N ALA A 59 10.69 38.54 -32.91
CA ALA A 59 10.62 37.32 -32.08
C ALA A 59 10.32 37.62 -30.57
N PRO A 60 10.10 36.62 -29.69
CA PRO A 60 9.21 36.78 -28.52
C PRO A 60 9.87 37.06 -27.16
N VAL A 61 9.16 37.78 -26.28
CA VAL A 61 9.49 37.94 -24.84
C VAL A 61 8.24 37.84 -23.94
N VAL A 62 8.36 37.01 -22.91
CA VAL A 62 7.68 36.95 -21.58
C VAL A 62 6.45 37.85 -21.31
N TYR A 63 5.41 37.25 -20.69
CA TYR A 63 4.47 37.98 -19.82
C TYR A 63 4.43 37.43 -18.38
N ARG A 64 4.28 38.32 -17.40
CA ARG A 64 4.16 38.04 -15.96
C ARG A 64 2.70 37.90 -15.53
N ALA A 65 2.48 37.33 -14.34
CA ALA A 65 1.18 37.35 -13.66
C ALA A 65 0.86 38.76 -13.10
N PRO A 66 -0.42 39.15 -13.01
CA PRO A 66 -0.84 40.38 -12.36
C PRO A 66 -0.95 40.23 -10.84
N MET A 67 -0.71 41.33 -10.13
CA MET A 67 -1.11 41.56 -8.74
C MET A 67 -1.70 42.97 -8.66
N MET A 68 -2.73 43.17 -7.86
CA MET A 68 -3.34 44.48 -7.61
C MET A 68 -3.56 44.69 -6.11
N GLN A 69 -2.88 45.71 -5.59
CA GLN A 69 -3.17 46.56 -4.42
C GLN A 69 -3.70 45.96 -3.09
N PRO A 70 -3.11 46.43 -1.99
CA PRO A 70 -3.83 46.97 -0.84
C PRO A 70 -3.68 48.51 -0.72
N HIS A 71 -4.61 49.17 -0.03
CA HIS A 71 -4.58 50.63 0.22
C HIS A 71 -3.62 51.05 1.36
N GLN A 72 -3.35 52.36 1.45
CA GLN A 72 -2.45 53.00 2.42
C GLN A 72 -3.18 53.73 3.58
N GLY A 73 -2.46 53.93 4.68
CA GLY A 73 -2.73 54.92 5.73
C GLY A 73 -1.92 54.59 7.00
N ALA A 74 -1.18 55.51 7.64
CA ALA A 74 -0.84 56.90 7.31
C ALA A 74 0.45 57.36 8.05
N TYR A 75 0.83 58.63 7.89
CA TYR A 75 1.90 59.40 8.57
C TYR A 75 3.36 59.32 8.07
N LEU A 76 4.12 60.36 8.47
CA LEU A 76 5.31 61.01 7.88
C LEU A 76 6.21 61.52 9.04
N PRO A 77 7.35 62.24 8.84
CA PRO A 77 8.43 62.16 7.83
C PRO A 77 9.85 62.15 8.49
N GLY A 78 10.95 62.13 7.71
CA GLY A 78 12.28 62.59 8.21
C GLY A 78 13.52 61.96 7.53
N PRO A 79 14.61 62.71 7.19
CA PRO A 79 15.66 62.22 6.26
C PRO A 79 17.13 62.35 6.82
N PRO A 80 18.23 62.52 6.02
CA PRO A 80 19.01 61.38 5.51
C PRO A 80 20.56 61.49 5.66
N GLY A 81 21.31 60.42 5.30
CA GLY A 81 22.78 60.45 5.11
C GLY A 81 23.33 59.26 4.28
N PRO A 82 24.52 59.33 3.63
CA PRO A 82 24.81 58.52 2.41
C PRO A 82 26.15 57.71 2.37
N VAL A 83 26.36 56.97 1.26
CA VAL A 83 27.62 56.79 0.44
C VAL A 83 27.92 55.34 -0.08
N VAL A 84 27.60 55.12 -1.37
CA VAL A 84 28.35 54.53 -2.54
C VAL A 84 29.14 53.17 -2.51
N TYR A 85 29.07 52.47 -3.66
CA TYR A 85 29.63 51.17 -4.10
C TYR A 85 31.07 51.16 -4.68
N ARG A 86 31.72 49.97 -4.81
CA ARG A 86 32.11 49.35 -6.14
C ARG A 86 32.62 47.88 -6.10
N ALA A 87 32.86 47.30 -7.29
CA ALA A 87 33.24 45.89 -7.57
C ALA A 87 34.39 45.80 -8.62
N PRO A 88 34.92 44.60 -8.98
CA PRO A 88 35.25 44.32 -10.40
C PRO A 88 35.18 42.82 -10.87
N SER A 89 35.59 42.57 -12.13
CA SER A 89 35.74 41.30 -12.91
C SER A 89 36.46 41.62 -14.26
N PRO A 90 36.81 40.72 -15.22
CA PRO A 90 37.28 39.30 -15.20
C PRO A 90 38.42 38.89 -16.23
N ALA A 91 39.17 37.78 -15.97
CA ALA A 91 39.83 36.82 -16.93
C ALA A 91 40.92 37.31 -17.97
N PRO A 92 41.60 36.48 -18.83
CA PRO A 92 41.74 35.00 -18.95
C PRO A 92 43.23 34.42 -18.94
N PRO A 93 43.87 33.73 -19.95
CA PRO A 93 44.53 32.40 -19.72
C PRO A 93 45.95 32.08 -20.35
N GLN A 94 46.62 30.96 -19.95
CA GLN A 94 47.46 29.99 -20.75
C GLN A 94 48.37 29.07 -19.88
N GLY A 95 49.00 27.99 -20.44
CA GLY A 95 50.14 27.24 -19.83
C GLY A 95 50.08 25.69 -19.85
N ALA A 96 51.22 24.97 -19.87
CA ALA A 96 51.31 23.48 -19.93
C ALA A 96 52.66 22.86 -19.42
N TYR A 97 52.75 21.50 -19.45
CA TYR A 97 53.93 20.59 -19.38
C TYR A 97 54.34 19.84 -18.06
N ALA A 98 54.10 18.51 -18.08
CA ALA A 98 55.02 17.35 -17.91
C ALA A 98 56.03 17.15 -16.74
N ARG A 99 55.88 15.98 -16.06
CA ARG A 99 56.87 14.89 -15.77
C ARG A 99 58.02 15.00 -14.72
N THR A 100 57.79 14.28 -13.60
CA THR A 100 58.69 13.28 -12.92
C THR A 100 59.93 13.71 -12.08
N PRO A 101 60.43 12.87 -11.13
CA PRO A 101 61.23 13.32 -9.97
C PRO A 101 62.64 12.67 -9.82
N VAL A 102 63.37 13.04 -8.74
CA VAL A 102 64.44 12.23 -8.12
C VAL A 102 64.45 12.44 -6.58
N THR A 103 65.48 12.00 -5.83
CA THR A 103 65.53 11.91 -4.33
C THR A 103 66.99 11.75 -3.86
N ILE A 104 67.36 12.03 -2.58
CA ILE A 104 68.42 11.34 -1.74
C ILE A 104 68.82 12.06 -0.41
N ARG A 105 68.73 11.30 0.72
CA ARG A 105 69.53 11.28 2.01
C ARG A 105 69.74 12.53 2.91
N ALA A 106 70.22 12.44 4.17
CA ALA A 106 70.30 11.47 5.32
C ALA A 106 71.41 12.00 6.31
N PRO A 107 71.83 11.37 7.45
CA PRO A 107 71.28 10.22 8.20
C PRO A 107 70.65 10.51 9.61
N PRO A 108 71.40 10.49 10.74
CA PRO A 108 71.52 9.41 11.75
C PRO A 108 70.59 9.60 12.98
N SER A 109 70.45 8.76 14.03
CA SER A 109 70.75 7.35 14.42
C SER A 109 70.14 7.13 15.87
N GLN A 110 70.27 6.08 16.70
CA GLN A 110 71.06 4.83 16.81
C GLN A 110 70.23 3.69 17.51
N GLN A 111 70.72 2.45 17.39
CA GLN A 111 70.63 1.29 18.33
C GLN A 111 69.27 0.64 18.72
N THR A 112 69.38 -0.58 19.24
CA THR A 112 68.48 -1.75 19.24
C THR A 112 68.79 -2.65 20.49
N PRO A 113 68.14 -3.81 20.83
CA PRO A 113 67.40 -4.76 19.99
C PRO A 113 66.13 -5.44 20.59
N ALA A 114 65.61 -6.45 19.86
CA ALA A 114 64.56 -7.40 20.28
C ALA A 114 65.06 -8.86 20.10
N PRO A 115 64.33 -9.87 20.61
CA PRO A 115 63.73 -10.92 19.74
C PRO A 115 62.30 -11.30 20.19
N ALA A 116 61.55 -12.26 19.63
CA ALA A 116 61.38 -12.95 18.33
C ALA A 116 60.47 -14.20 18.61
N PRO A 117 59.86 -14.89 17.61
CA PRO A 117 58.56 -15.55 17.83
C PRO A 117 58.56 -17.12 17.68
N PRO A 118 57.58 -17.88 17.11
CA PRO A 118 57.08 -19.10 17.78
C PRO A 118 57.06 -20.42 16.93
N HIS A 119 56.49 -21.49 17.53
CA HIS A 119 55.82 -22.69 16.95
C HIS A 119 56.43 -24.11 17.10
N GLN A 120 55.51 -25.05 17.40
CA GLN A 120 55.42 -26.48 17.07
C GLN A 120 56.44 -27.52 17.62
N SER A 121 55.90 -28.52 18.33
CA SER A 121 56.04 -29.97 18.06
C SER A 121 55.11 -30.76 19.01
N ALA A 122 55.10 -32.10 18.98
CA ALA A 122 54.02 -32.92 19.56
C ALA A 122 54.45 -34.28 20.16
N GLN A 123 53.54 -34.87 20.94
CA GLN A 123 53.47 -36.26 21.46
C GLN A 123 54.52 -36.72 22.49
N VAL A 124 54.03 -37.28 23.62
CA VAL A 124 54.19 -38.68 24.08
C VAL A 124 53.41 -38.87 25.40
N ALA A 125 53.06 -40.11 25.76
CA ALA A 125 52.29 -40.53 26.95
C ALA A 125 53.08 -41.66 27.70
N PRO A 126 52.62 -42.33 28.80
CA PRO A 126 51.27 -42.37 29.40
C PRO A 126 51.19 -42.50 30.95
N GLN A 127 49.98 -42.83 31.47
CA GLN A 127 49.68 -43.50 32.76
C GLN A 127 49.87 -42.70 34.08
N ALA A 128 49.08 -42.90 35.17
CA ALA A 128 47.85 -43.68 35.39
C ALA A 128 47.07 -43.21 36.65
N ALA A 129 45.96 -43.91 36.96
CA ALA A 129 45.13 -43.92 38.19
C ALA A 129 43.83 -43.04 38.21
N ALA A 130 42.82 -43.59 38.88
CA ALA A 130 41.42 -43.11 39.05
C ALA A 130 40.99 -43.44 40.52
N PRO A 131 39.70 -43.57 40.99
CA PRO A 131 38.40 -43.69 40.29
C PRO A 131 37.16 -43.02 40.98
N VAL A 132 35.93 -43.37 40.51
CA VAL A 132 34.59 -43.31 41.20
C VAL A 132 33.89 -41.92 41.33
N PRO A 133 32.54 -41.79 41.23
CA PRO A 133 31.52 -42.51 40.43
C PRO A 133 30.68 -41.58 39.50
N SER A 134 29.66 -42.14 38.84
CA SER A 134 28.71 -41.47 37.92
C SER A 134 27.24 -41.62 38.35
N SER A 135 26.35 -40.70 37.92
CA SER A 135 24.89 -40.95 37.86
C SER A 135 24.22 -40.34 36.62
N SER A 136 23.57 -41.22 35.85
CA SER A 136 22.73 -41.03 34.65
C SER A 136 22.00 -39.70 34.41
N VAL A 137 21.97 -39.27 33.13
CA VAL A 137 21.01 -38.28 32.58
C VAL A 137 19.96 -39.01 31.70
N PRO A 138 18.65 -38.71 31.81
CA PRO A 138 17.61 -39.37 30.98
C PRO A 138 17.61 -38.94 29.50
N SER A 139 17.19 -39.86 28.62
CA SER A 139 17.07 -39.63 27.18
C SER A 139 15.79 -38.85 26.80
N ILE A 140 15.94 -37.78 25.99
CA ILE A 140 14.83 -37.00 25.44
C ILE A 140 14.21 -37.70 24.20
N ALA A 141 13.80 -38.96 24.38
CA ALA A 141 13.13 -39.77 23.37
C ALA A 141 11.69 -40.17 23.75
N ALA A 142 11.31 -40.04 25.03
CA ALA A 142 10.00 -40.47 25.53
C ALA A 142 8.87 -39.44 25.36
N LEU A 143 9.17 -38.13 25.40
CA LEU A 143 8.16 -37.06 25.43
C LEU A 143 7.49 -36.78 24.07
N ALA A 144 7.82 -37.53 23.03
CA ALA A 144 7.34 -37.33 21.66
C ALA A 144 6.07 -38.11 21.29
N LYS A 145 5.46 -38.85 22.24
CA LYS A 145 4.40 -39.83 21.94
C LYS A 145 3.02 -39.59 22.59
N GLU A 146 2.88 -38.62 23.49
CA GLU A 146 1.65 -38.42 24.29
C GLU A 146 0.89 -37.10 24.01
N VAL A 147 1.25 -36.38 22.93
CA VAL A 147 0.45 -35.27 22.35
C VAL A 147 -0.15 -35.69 21.00
N GLY A 148 -0.21 -36.99 20.71
CA GLY A 148 -0.61 -37.55 19.42
C GLY A 148 -2.09 -37.90 19.24
N GLN A 149 -2.90 -37.87 20.31
CA GLN A 149 -4.30 -38.32 20.26
C GLN A 149 -5.26 -37.46 21.11
N LYS A 150 -5.75 -36.36 20.51
CA LYS A 150 -7.10 -35.77 20.69
C LYS A 150 -7.18 -34.39 20.02
N LEU A 151 -7.31 -34.34 18.69
CA LEU A 151 -7.67 -33.12 17.95
C LEU A 151 -8.24 -33.47 16.56
N PHE A 152 -9.52 -33.84 16.51
CA PHE A 152 -10.31 -34.02 15.27
C PHE A 152 -11.81 -33.82 15.54
N VAL A 153 -12.29 -32.58 15.40
CA VAL A 153 -13.62 -32.21 14.84
C VAL A 153 -13.41 -30.84 14.16
N SER A 154 -14.15 -30.54 13.08
CA SER A 154 -14.04 -29.26 12.36
C SER A 154 -15.01 -28.19 12.89
N GLU A 155 -15.12 -27.11 12.12
CA GLU A 155 -16.22 -26.14 11.96
C GLU A 155 -17.64 -26.71 12.28
N THR A 156 -18.67 -25.93 12.62
CA THR A 156 -19.05 -24.63 12.00
C THR A 156 -19.63 -23.61 13.03
N ALA A 157 -20.61 -22.77 12.65
CA ALA A 157 -20.83 -21.46 13.26
C ALA A 157 -22.27 -21.19 13.75
N LEU A 158 -22.41 -20.07 14.48
CA LEU A 158 -23.60 -19.22 14.64
C LEU A 158 -24.77 -19.65 15.56
N VAL A 159 -25.34 -18.60 16.20
CA VAL A 159 -26.69 -18.46 16.78
C VAL A 159 -27.06 -19.27 18.04
N THR A 160 -27.47 -18.52 19.07
CA THR A 160 -28.20 -18.99 20.26
C THR A 160 -29.72 -18.89 20.09
N PRO A 161 -30.49 -19.95 20.37
CA PRO A 161 -31.86 -19.87 20.87
C PRO A 161 -31.88 -19.74 22.41
N ALA A 162 -33.03 -19.43 23.01
CA ALA A 162 -33.18 -19.28 24.47
C ALA A 162 -34.48 -19.94 25.00
N ALA A 163 -34.51 -20.18 26.32
CA ALA A 163 -35.57 -20.84 27.11
C ALA A 163 -35.75 -22.37 26.83
N ALA A 164 -36.18 -23.22 27.78
CA ALA A 164 -36.86 -22.95 29.06
C ALA A 164 -36.63 -24.07 30.14
N ALA A 165 -37.21 -23.84 31.33
CA ALA A 165 -37.69 -24.84 32.31
C ALA A 165 -36.70 -25.70 33.17
N ALA A 166 -36.40 -25.18 34.37
CA ALA A 166 -36.76 -25.73 35.70
C ALA A 166 -36.31 -27.13 36.22
N SER A 167 -36.15 -27.19 37.56
CA SER A 167 -36.00 -28.38 38.45
C SER A 167 -34.67 -29.15 38.39
N ALA A 168 -34.19 -29.86 39.42
CA ALA A 168 -34.34 -29.74 40.89
C ALA A 168 -33.30 -30.67 41.60
N ALA A 169 -33.25 -30.61 42.94
CA ALA A 169 -32.65 -31.60 43.86
C ALA A 169 -31.10 -31.74 43.96
N SER A 170 -30.61 -31.41 45.15
CA SER A 170 -29.41 -31.99 45.81
C SER A 170 -29.85 -33.27 46.60
N PRO A 171 -29.05 -33.96 47.48
CA PRO A 171 -27.75 -33.60 48.07
C PRO A 171 -26.76 -34.78 48.34
N ALA A 172 -25.73 -34.47 49.17
CA ALA A 172 -24.98 -35.33 50.09
C ALA A 172 -23.67 -36.01 49.61
N GLY A 173 -22.66 -35.97 50.49
CA GLY A 173 -21.31 -36.53 50.31
C GLY A 173 -20.21 -35.66 50.96
N GLN A 174 -20.07 -35.69 52.28
CA GLN A 174 -19.13 -34.83 53.02
C GLN A 174 -17.73 -35.44 53.23
N ALA A 175 -16.69 -34.60 53.15
CA ALA A 175 -15.45 -34.68 53.91
C ALA A 175 -14.89 -33.24 54.07
N VAL A 176 -14.15 -32.93 55.15
CA VAL A 176 -13.83 -31.55 55.57
C VAL A 176 -12.36 -31.44 56.03
N GLU A 177 -11.83 -30.20 55.96
CA GLU A 177 -10.57 -29.63 56.50
C GLU A 177 -9.45 -29.31 55.48
N PRO A 178 -8.62 -28.26 55.72
CA PRO A 178 -9.03 -26.91 56.14
C PRO A 178 -8.32 -25.77 55.36
N ASP A 179 -8.70 -24.51 55.66
CA ASP A 179 -8.34 -23.26 54.97
C ASP A 179 -6.89 -23.08 54.46
N ARG A 180 -6.80 -22.66 53.19
CA ARG A 180 -5.86 -21.63 52.71
C ARG A 180 -6.56 -20.74 51.65
N PRO A 181 -6.28 -19.42 51.61
CA PRO A 181 -6.93 -18.53 50.66
C PRO A 181 -6.34 -18.67 49.26
N ASP A 182 -7.00 -19.42 48.39
CA ASP A 182 -6.74 -19.36 46.94
C ASP A 182 -7.18 -17.98 46.42
N VAL A 183 -6.20 -17.13 46.15
CA VAL A 183 -6.39 -15.91 45.37
C VAL A 183 -6.63 -16.35 43.93
N ASP A 184 -7.87 -16.21 43.45
CA ASP A 184 -8.26 -16.59 42.08
C ASP A 184 -7.53 -15.72 41.04
N LEU A 185 -6.35 -16.19 40.63
CA LEU A 185 -5.47 -15.53 39.69
C LEU A 185 -6.04 -15.66 38.27
N ALA A 186 -6.86 -14.67 37.90
CA ALA A 186 -7.36 -14.46 36.55
C ALA A 186 -6.27 -14.74 35.48
N PRO A 187 -6.59 -15.41 34.37
CA PRO A 187 -5.61 -16.12 33.53
C PRO A 187 -4.62 -15.19 32.81
N VAL A 188 -3.47 -14.93 33.46
CA VAL A 188 -2.41 -14.07 32.93
C VAL A 188 -1.73 -14.69 31.71
N SER A 189 -1.91 -14.03 30.56
CA SER A 189 -1.02 -14.02 29.38
C SER A 189 -0.55 -15.38 28.82
N LYS A 190 -1.15 -15.79 27.70
CA LYS A 190 -0.53 -16.75 26.78
C LYS A 190 0.75 -16.12 26.19
N LYS A 191 1.91 -16.46 26.77
CA LYS A 191 3.24 -15.93 26.42
C LYS A 191 3.50 -15.97 24.90
N GLY A 192 3.35 -14.81 24.25
CA GLY A 192 3.87 -14.58 22.91
C GLY A 192 5.41 -14.55 22.92
N LEU A 193 6.03 -14.82 21.78
CA LEU A 193 7.47 -14.66 21.64
C LEU A 193 7.82 -13.17 21.73
N ALA A 194 8.55 -12.77 22.78
CA ALA A 194 8.87 -11.37 23.01
C ALA A 194 9.80 -10.82 21.92
N HIS A 195 9.44 -9.69 21.33
CA HIS A 195 10.24 -9.02 20.31
C HIS A 195 11.60 -8.55 20.89
N PRO A 196 12.67 -8.49 20.07
CA PRO A 196 14.00 -8.13 20.54
C PRO A 196 14.01 -6.70 21.08
N ALA A 197 14.57 -6.56 22.28
CA ALA A 197 14.86 -5.24 22.84
C ALA A 197 15.88 -4.51 21.95
N ARG A 198 15.74 -3.20 21.85
CA ARG A 198 16.62 -2.31 21.09
C ARG A 198 18.08 -2.53 21.53
N PRO A 199 19.00 -2.96 20.63
CA PRO A 199 20.39 -3.30 20.98
C PRO A 199 21.24 -2.05 21.28
N GLY A 200 20.72 -0.87 20.98
CA GLY A 200 21.37 0.42 21.11
C GLY A 200 20.74 1.43 20.16
N PHE A 201 21.32 2.62 20.10
CA PHE A 201 20.95 3.64 19.13
C PHE A 201 22.09 3.84 18.15
N GLY A 202 21.77 4.10 16.88
CA GLY A 202 22.77 4.36 15.89
C GLY A 202 23.49 5.70 16.12
N MET A 203 24.74 5.73 15.70
CA MET A 203 25.69 6.83 15.76
C MET A 203 26.13 7.28 14.36
N GLU A 204 25.99 6.43 13.33
CA GLU A 204 26.45 6.71 11.97
C GLU A 204 25.65 7.79 11.26
N GLY A 205 26.32 8.49 10.34
CA GLY A 205 25.73 9.59 9.56
C GLY A 205 25.67 10.94 10.29
N ARG A 206 25.41 12.01 9.53
CA ARG A 206 25.44 13.39 10.06
C ARG A 206 24.19 13.67 10.88
N LYS A 207 24.37 13.99 12.17
CA LYS A 207 23.30 14.43 13.08
C LYS A 207 22.59 15.68 12.53
N VAL A 208 21.25 15.70 12.59
CA VAL A 208 20.37 16.82 12.20
C VAL A 208 19.13 16.84 13.10
N MET A 209 18.56 18.01 13.35
CA MET A 209 17.20 18.12 13.92
C MET A 209 16.16 18.14 12.81
N ILE A 210 15.00 17.56 13.08
CA ILE A 210 13.82 17.51 12.20
C ILE A 210 12.55 17.60 13.05
N ARG A 211 11.43 18.05 12.49
CA ARG A 211 10.13 17.99 13.16
C ARG A 211 9.32 16.77 12.73
N ALA A 212 8.63 16.13 13.66
CA ALA A 212 7.71 15.03 13.40
C ALA A 212 6.25 15.46 13.65
N ASN A 213 5.28 14.92 12.91
CA ASN A 213 3.84 15.16 13.17
C ASN A 213 3.31 14.36 14.39
N HIS A 214 4.09 14.40 15.45
CA HIS A 214 3.88 13.76 16.72
C HIS A 214 3.78 14.88 17.76
N PHE A 215 2.76 14.80 18.60
CA PHE A 215 2.46 15.79 19.63
C PHE A 215 2.54 15.07 20.98
N LEU A 216 3.28 15.62 21.94
CA LEU A 216 3.45 14.99 23.25
C LEU A 216 2.12 14.97 24.00
N VAL A 217 1.82 13.87 24.70
CA VAL A 217 0.61 13.71 25.51
C VAL A 217 1.00 13.34 26.93
N ASN A 218 0.58 14.17 27.87
CA ASN A 218 0.62 13.87 29.30
C ASN A 218 -0.76 13.41 29.76
N VAL A 219 -0.82 12.48 30.70
CA VAL A 219 -2.06 11.95 31.28
C VAL A 219 -1.93 12.02 32.79
N ALA A 220 -2.92 12.59 33.47
CA ALA A 220 -3.00 12.62 34.93
C ALA A 220 -3.25 11.21 35.50
N ASP A 221 -2.88 10.99 36.75
CA ASP A 221 -3.08 9.69 37.43
C ASP A 221 -4.55 9.54 37.92
N ASN A 222 -5.46 9.50 36.95
CA ASN A 222 -6.90 9.40 37.16
C ASN A 222 -7.36 7.94 37.13
N ASN A 223 -8.26 7.56 38.03
CA ASN A 223 -8.86 6.22 38.02
C ASN A 223 -9.79 6.05 36.80
N LEU A 224 -9.32 5.45 35.71
CA LEU A 224 -10.14 5.22 34.52
C LEU A 224 -10.82 3.84 34.58
N PHE A 225 -12.12 3.80 34.31
CA PHE A 225 -12.92 2.57 34.34
C PHE A 225 -13.42 2.20 32.94
N HIS A 226 -13.55 0.90 32.66
CA HIS A 226 -14.12 0.34 31.44
C HIS A 226 -15.40 -0.43 31.79
N TYR A 227 -16.45 -0.19 31.00
CA TYR A 227 -17.75 -0.83 31.06
C TYR A 227 -18.07 -1.47 29.72
N ASP A 228 -18.64 -2.66 29.77
CA ASP A 228 -19.30 -3.27 28.63
C ASP A 228 -20.72 -2.73 28.48
N VAL A 229 -21.08 -2.42 27.23
CA VAL A 229 -22.38 -1.90 26.82
C VAL A 229 -23.06 -2.91 25.90
N ALA A 230 -24.21 -3.43 26.32
CA ALA A 230 -25.11 -4.19 25.48
C ALA A 230 -26.28 -3.30 25.06
N ILE A 231 -26.59 -3.23 23.75
CA ILE A 231 -27.76 -2.52 23.22
C ILE A 231 -28.67 -3.55 22.57
N ASN A 232 -29.91 -3.64 23.03
CA ASN A 232 -30.95 -4.51 22.51
C ASN A 232 -32.11 -3.68 21.95
N PRO A 233 -32.54 -3.87 20.68
CA PRO A 233 -32.01 -4.82 19.70
C PRO A 233 -30.60 -4.45 19.19
N GLU A 234 -29.74 -5.45 18.95
CA GLU A 234 -28.36 -5.21 18.50
C GLU A 234 -28.32 -4.50 17.15
N SER A 235 -27.70 -3.32 17.14
CA SER A 235 -27.47 -2.53 15.92
C SER A 235 -26.03 -2.63 15.44
N LYS A 236 -25.87 -3.01 14.17
CA LYS A 236 -24.59 -3.00 13.44
C LYS A 236 -24.16 -1.59 13.01
N SER A 237 -24.95 -0.56 13.32
CA SER A 237 -24.73 0.85 12.95
C SER A 237 -24.10 1.63 14.11
N ARG A 238 -22.77 1.85 14.06
CA ARG A 238 -22.05 2.68 15.05
C ARG A 238 -22.68 4.07 15.27
N ALA A 239 -23.26 4.67 14.22
CA ALA A 239 -23.94 5.95 14.33
C ALA A 239 -25.19 5.85 15.20
N THR A 240 -26.03 4.84 14.96
CA THR A 240 -27.24 4.57 15.75
C THR A 240 -26.90 4.18 17.18
N ASN A 241 -25.84 3.39 17.40
CA ASN A 241 -25.42 3.02 18.75
C ASN A 241 -24.95 4.23 19.56
N ARG A 242 -24.32 5.22 18.91
CA ARG A 242 -23.95 6.51 19.52
C ARG A 242 -25.16 7.40 19.75
N GLU A 243 -26.09 7.48 18.80
CA GLU A 243 -27.36 8.21 18.93
C GLU A 243 -28.20 7.71 20.13
N VAL A 244 -28.30 6.38 20.27
CA VAL A 244 -28.93 5.68 21.40
C VAL A 244 -28.25 6.02 22.74
N LEU A 245 -26.91 5.99 22.80
CA LEU A 245 -26.18 6.34 24.03
C LEU A 245 -26.22 7.84 24.34
N ASN A 246 -26.22 8.71 23.33
CA ASN A 246 -26.28 10.16 23.54
C ASN A 246 -27.61 10.58 24.18
N GLU A 247 -28.72 9.92 23.83
CA GLU A 247 -30.01 10.13 24.50
C GLU A 247 -30.02 9.55 25.93
N LEU A 248 -29.34 8.43 26.19
CA LEU A 248 -29.07 7.95 27.56
C LEU A 248 -28.33 9.01 28.38
N ILE A 249 -27.22 9.55 27.86
CA ILE A 249 -26.39 10.55 28.56
C ILE A 249 -27.20 11.84 28.80
N LYS A 250 -28.10 12.21 27.88
CA LYS A 250 -29.00 13.36 28.01
C LYS A 250 -30.08 13.17 29.08
N LEU A 251 -30.59 11.95 29.27
CA LEU A 251 -31.64 11.64 30.25
C LEU A 251 -31.09 11.26 31.65
N HIS A 252 -29.98 10.52 31.69
CA HIS A 252 -29.42 9.91 32.91
C HIS A 252 -28.05 10.48 33.32
N GLY A 253 -27.47 11.40 32.54
CA GLY A 253 -26.12 11.96 32.77
C GLY A 253 -25.90 12.54 34.16
N MET A 254 -26.84 13.38 34.63
CA MET A 254 -26.78 14.00 35.96
C MET A 254 -27.37 13.15 37.09
N THR A 255 -27.96 12.00 36.77
CA THR A 255 -28.64 11.10 37.73
C THR A 255 -27.88 9.77 37.82
N SER A 256 -28.32 8.70 37.15
CA SER A 256 -27.69 7.37 37.23
C SER A 256 -26.22 7.35 36.80
N LEU A 257 -25.78 8.26 35.92
CA LEU A 257 -24.36 8.36 35.53
C LEU A 257 -23.51 9.24 36.47
N GLY A 258 -24.08 9.77 37.56
CA GLY A 258 -23.33 10.50 38.60
C GLY A 258 -22.62 11.78 38.10
N GLY A 259 -23.15 12.43 37.05
CA GLY A 259 -22.55 13.61 36.43
C GLY A 259 -21.35 13.31 35.51
N LYS A 260 -21.03 12.04 35.26
CA LYS A 260 -19.88 11.64 34.45
C LYS A 260 -20.07 11.86 32.96
N LEU A 261 -18.94 12.06 32.28
CA LEU A 261 -18.87 12.29 30.83
C LEU A 261 -18.28 11.04 30.13
N PRO A 262 -19.09 10.02 29.79
CA PRO A 262 -18.58 8.75 29.27
C PRO A 262 -18.15 8.84 27.80
N ALA A 263 -16.95 8.31 27.49
CA ALA A 263 -16.47 8.14 26.11
C ALA A 263 -16.78 6.72 25.61
N TYR A 264 -17.09 6.54 24.32
CA TYR A 264 -17.68 5.28 23.81
C TYR A 264 -17.14 4.86 22.44
N ASP A 265 -16.72 3.60 22.24
CA ASP A 265 -16.22 3.14 20.93
C ASP A 265 -17.30 3.12 19.82
N GLY A 266 -18.57 3.23 20.20
CA GLY A 266 -19.72 3.11 19.30
C GLY A 266 -20.20 1.67 19.09
N ARG A 267 -19.72 0.68 19.86
CA ARG A 267 -20.14 -0.73 19.78
C ARG A 267 -20.47 -1.34 21.13
N LYS A 268 -19.47 -1.43 22.02
CA LYS A 268 -19.50 -2.22 23.26
C LYS A 268 -18.65 -1.67 24.40
N SER A 269 -17.66 -0.81 24.15
CA SER A 269 -16.75 -0.36 25.23
C SER A 269 -16.98 1.11 25.57
N LEU A 270 -17.42 1.36 26.79
CA LEU A 270 -17.64 2.68 27.39
C LEU A 270 -16.61 2.92 28.51
N TYR A 271 -16.16 4.16 28.65
CA TYR A 271 -15.12 4.53 29.61
C TYR A 271 -15.51 5.78 30.40
N THR A 272 -15.08 5.87 31.67
CA THR A 272 -15.26 7.06 32.54
C THR A 272 -14.00 7.37 33.35
N ALA A 273 -13.83 8.62 33.76
CA ALA A 273 -12.89 9.01 34.82
C ALA A 273 -13.61 8.97 36.18
N GLY A 274 -13.17 8.12 37.10
CA GLY A 274 -13.95 7.70 38.28
C GLY A 274 -15.02 6.67 37.92
N SER A 275 -15.52 5.96 38.94
CA SER A 275 -16.57 4.95 38.77
C SER A 275 -17.94 5.59 38.53
N LEU A 276 -18.82 4.86 37.84
CA LEU A 276 -20.26 5.09 37.88
C LEU A 276 -20.80 4.66 39.25
N PRO A 277 -21.98 5.13 39.69
CA PRO A 277 -22.56 4.78 41.00
C PRO A 277 -23.20 3.37 41.03
N PHE A 278 -22.93 2.53 40.03
CA PHE A 278 -23.44 1.16 39.90
C PHE A 278 -22.39 0.23 39.28
N GLU A 279 -22.48 -1.07 39.59
CA GLU A 279 -21.71 -2.12 38.89
C GLU A 279 -22.42 -2.60 37.62
N SER A 280 -23.76 -2.62 37.61
CA SER A 280 -24.58 -2.92 36.43
C SER A 280 -25.95 -2.25 36.53
N GLU A 281 -26.38 -1.54 35.49
CA GLU A 281 -27.72 -0.92 35.39
C GLU A 281 -28.28 -1.15 33.97
N GLU A 282 -29.60 -1.35 33.85
CA GLU A 282 -30.31 -1.39 32.56
C GLU A 282 -31.18 -0.15 32.38
N PHE A 283 -30.96 0.54 31.27
CA PHE A 283 -31.69 1.73 30.87
C PHE A 283 -32.64 1.43 29.72
N VAL A 284 -33.80 2.09 29.71
CA VAL A 284 -34.81 1.96 28.64
C VAL A 284 -34.91 3.28 27.89
N ILE A 285 -34.26 3.37 26.73
CA ILE A 285 -34.14 4.61 25.95
C ILE A 285 -35.01 4.54 24.72
N LYS A 286 -35.85 5.56 24.53
CA LYS A 286 -36.74 5.68 23.37
C LYS A 286 -36.19 6.71 22.39
N LEU A 287 -35.80 6.24 21.19
CA LEU A 287 -35.52 7.14 20.07
C LEU A 287 -36.77 7.27 19.19
N ILE A 288 -37.17 8.51 18.92
CA ILE A 288 -38.20 8.80 17.91
C ILE A 288 -37.55 8.68 16.53
N ASP A 289 -38.00 7.73 15.73
CA ASP A 289 -37.57 7.52 14.35
C ASP A 289 -38.12 8.66 13.46
N PRO A 290 -37.27 9.60 12.97
CA PRO A 290 -37.73 10.76 12.24
C PRO A 290 -38.31 10.40 10.86
N GLU A 291 -38.12 9.17 10.39
CA GLU A 291 -38.68 8.67 9.12
C GLU A 291 -40.13 8.17 9.28
N LYS A 292 -40.67 8.08 10.51
CA LYS A 292 -41.99 7.48 10.83
C LYS A 292 -42.85 8.28 11.81
N ARG A 293 -43.09 9.57 11.56
CA ARG A 293 -43.94 10.41 12.43
C ARG A 293 -45.43 10.04 12.48
N ASP A 294 -45.93 9.19 11.57
CA ASP A 294 -47.35 8.84 11.49
C ASP A 294 -47.70 7.54 12.27
N LYS A 295 -48.31 7.70 13.45
CA LYS A 295 -48.79 6.67 14.41
C LYS A 295 -47.71 5.82 15.10
N GLU A 296 -47.79 5.77 16.44
CA GLU A 296 -47.32 4.79 17.46
C GLU A 296 -46.00 4.01 17.25
N ARG A 297 -45.72 3.45 16.06
CA ARG A 297 -44.44 2.84 15.67
C ARG A 297 -43.31 3.86 15.39
N ALA A 298 -43.49 5.11 15.84
CA ALA A 298 -42.51 6.17 15.77
C ALA A 298 -41.38 5.98 16.81
N GLU A 299 -41.73 5.55 18.02
CA GLU A 299 -40.74 5.28 19.07
C GLU A 299 -40.10 3.90 18.87
N ARG A 300 -38.77 3.87 18.86
CA ARG A 300 -37.98 2.65 19.02
C ARG A 300 -37.38 2.65 20.41
N GLU A 301 -37.84 1.70 21.21
CA GLU A 301 -37.25 1.40 22.50
C GLU A 301 -35.95 0.59 22.32
N TYR A 302 -34.91 0.98 23.03
CA TYR A 302 -33.63 0.30 23.16
C TYR A 302 -33.35 0.05 24.63
N LYS A 303 -33.17 -1.22 24.99
CA LYS A 303 -32.63 -1.61 26.30
C LYS A 303 -31.11 -1.54 26.25
N ILE A 304 -30.52 -0.80 27.17
CA ILE A 304 -29.07 -0.57 27.24
C ILE A 304 -28.58 -1.06 28.60
N THR A 305 -27.87 -2.17 28.64
CA THR A 305 -27.20 -2.64 29.85
C THR A 305 -25.78 -2.07 29.86
N ILE A 306 -25.42 -1.34 30.92
CA ILE A 306 -24.04 -0.89 31.16
C ILE A 306 -23.53 -1.67 32.38
N ARG A 307 -22.42 -2.39 32.24
CA ARG A 307 -21.82 -3.21 33.30
C ARG A 307 -20.32 -2.96 33.41
N ILE A 308 -19.79 -2.86 34.62
CA ILE A 308 -18.34 -2.74 34.87
C ILE A 308 -17.60 -3.97 34.33
N ALA A 309 -16.57 -3.73 33.52
CA ALA A 309 -15.73 -4.74 32.90
C ALA A 309 -14.30 -4.74 33.49
N GLY A 310 -13.80 -3.57 33.92
CA GLY A 310 -12.52 -3.46 34.60
C GLY A 310 -12.10 -2.04 34.97
N ARG A 311 -10.95 -1.92 35.62
CA ARG A 311 -10.26 -0.65 35.90
C ARG A 311 -8.92 -0.65 35.16
N THR A 312 -8.64 0.47 34.52
CA THR A 312 -7.44 0.69 33.71
C THR A 312 -6.21 0.90 34.58
N ASP A 313 -5.11 0.20 34.30
CA ASP A 313 -3.83 0.44 34.95
C ASP A 313 -2.99 1.52 34.21
N LEU A 314 -2.84 2.69 34.85
CA LEU A 314 -1.95 3.76 34.41
C LEU A 314 -0.50 3.60 34.90
N TYR A 315 -0.27 2.88 36.00
CA TYR A 315 1.07 2.58 36.52
C TYR A 315 1.80 1.61 35.58
N HIS A 316 1.14 0.55 35.10
CA HIS A 316 1.63 -0.33 34.04
C HIS A 316 2.02 0.45 32.78
N LEU A 317 1.18 1.38 32.33
CA LEU A 317 1.51 2.29 31.22
C LEU A 317 2.76 3.10 31.52
N GLN A 318 2.90 3.68 32.72
CA GLN A 318 4.11 4.40 33.09
C GLN A 318 5.37 3.49 33.11
N GLN A 319 5.28 2.25 33.61
CA GLN A 319 6.43 1.34 33.62
C GLN A 319 6.79 0.86 32.20
N PHE A 320 5.80 0.62 31.33
CA PHE A 320 6.00 0.27 29.93
C PHE A 320 6.67 1.41 29.14
N LEU A 321 6.20 2.65 29.30
CA LEU A 321 6.81 3.83 28.68
C LEU A 321 8.24 4.10 29.21
N ARG A 322 8.50 3.79 30.48
CA ARG A 322 9.85 3.79 31.09
C ARG A 322 10.71 2.57 30.69
N GLY A 323 10.19 1.65 29.87
CA GLY A 323 10.87 0.44 29.42
C GLY A 323 11.14 -0.62 30.49
N ARG A 324 10.49 -0.52 31.66
CA ARG A 324 10.63 -1.43 32.80
C ARG A 324 9.71 -2.65 32.69
N GLN A 325 8.56 -2.49 32.04
CA GLN A 325 7.72 -3.59 31.54
C GLN A 325 7.84 -3.68 30.02
N ARG A 326 7.61 -4.87 29.45
CA ARG A 326 7.73 -5.14 28.01
C ARG A 326 6.39 -5.44 27.34
N ASP A 327 5.48 -6.01 28.09
CA ASP A 327 4.07 -6.19 27.80
C ASP A 327 3.39 -4.83 27.68
N MET A 328 2.80 -4.55 26.51
CA MET A 328 2.14 -3.28 26.21
C MET A 328 0.71 -3.27 26.79
N PRO A 329 0.32 -2.27 27.62
CA PRO A 329 -1.04 -2.10 28.09
C PRO A 329 -1.95 -1.56 26.98
N GLN A 330 -2.30 -2.47 26.06
CA GLN A 330 -3.09 -2.20 24.87
C GLN A 330 -4.48 -1.62 25.21
N GLU A 331 -5.07 -2.06 26.32
CA GLU A 331 -6.36 -1.57 26.83
C GLU A 331 -6.25 -0.13 27.31
N THR A 332 -5.27 0.20 28.17
CA THR A 332 -5.00 1.58 28.60
C THR A 332 -4.80 2.53 27.42
N ILE A 333 -4.03 2.10 26.41
CA ILE A 333 -3.80 2.90 25.19
C ILE A 333 -5.09 3.03 24.37
N GLN A 334 -5.92 1.99 24.32
CA GLN A 334 -7.21 2.01 23.63
C GLN A 334 -8.23 2.95 24.31
N VAL A 335 -8.30 2.96 25.65
CA VAL A 335 -9.14 3.89 26.42
C VAL A 335 -8.84 5.32 26.00
N LEU A 336 -7.57 5.73 26.11
CA LEU A 336 -7.10 7.08 25.80
C LEU A 336 -7.24 7.43 24.30
N ASP A 337 -7.01 6.48 23.39
CA ASP A 337 -7.27 6.64 21.95
C ASP A 337 -8.77 6.80 21.65
N VAL A 338 -9.69 6.15 22.39
CA VAL A 338 -11.15 6.36 22.26
C VAL A 338 -11.57 7.73 22.80
N VAL A 339 -11.14 8.11 24.00
CA VAL A 339 -11.46 9.41 24.65
C VAL A 339 -11.11 10.58 23.72
N LEU A 340 -9.87 10.63 23.21
CA LEU A 340 -9.43 11.69 22.31
C LEU A 340 -10.14 11.71 20.94
N ARG A 341 -10.99 10.72 20.64
CA ARG A 341 -11.78 10.62 19.40
C ARG A 341 -13.27 10.88 19.61
N GLU A 342 -13.74 11.07 20.83
CA GLU A 342 -15.16 11.16 21.15
C GLU A 342 -15.81 12.40 20.50
N SER A 343 -15.39 13.61 20.88
CA SER A 343 -15.82 14.87 20.27
C SER A 343 -15.74 14.91 18.74
N PRO A 344 -14.62 14.55 18.08
CA PRO A 344 -14.56 14.56 16.62
C PRO A 344 -15.41 13.46 15.96
N SER A 345 -15.79 12.39 16.68
CA SER A 345 -16.80 11.43 16.20
C SER A 345 -18.23 11.94 16.28
N TRP A 346 -18.53 12.94 17.11
CA TRP A 346 -19.81 13.64 17.12
C TRP A 346 -19.86 14.69 16.00
N ASN A 347 -18.79 15.47 15.85
CA ASN A 347 -18.76 16.64 14.97
C ASN A 347 -18.48 16.33 13.48
N TYR A 348 -17.80 15.21 13.16
CA TYR A 348 -17.26 14.95 11.82
C TYR A 348 -17.55 13.54 11.31
N VAL A 349 -17.55 13.36 9.97
CA VAL A 349 -17.76 12.04 9.37
C VAL A 349 -16.53 11.17 9.65
N THR A 350 -16.69 10.23 10.57
CA THR A 350 -15.64 9.30 11.01
C THR A 350 -15.48 8.14 10.01
N VAL A 351 -14.24 7.90 9.57
CA VAL A 351 -13.87 6.79 8.69
C VAL A 351 -12.58 6.15 9.23
N SER A 352 -12.70 4.99 9.89
CA SER A 352 -11.59 4.35 10.61
C SER A 352 -11.00 5.31 11.67
N ARG A 353 -9.69 5.60 11.63
CA ARG A 353 -9.00 6.61 12.47
C ARG A 353 -8.87 7.98 11.77
N SER A 354 -9.90 8.44 11.07
CA SER A 354 -9.86 9.74 10.39
C SER A 354 -11.22 10.43 10.33
N PHE A 355 -11.20 11.75 10.41
CA PHE A 355 -12.37 12.62 10.54
C PHE A 355 -12.45 13.57 9.35
N PHE A 356 -13.62 13.66 8.71
CA PHE A 356 -13.82 14.42 7.49
C PHE A 356 -14.97 15.42 7.62
N SER A 357 -14.74 16.64 7.13
CA SER A 357 -15.71 17.74 7.14
C SER A 357 -15.49 18.67 5.95
N THR A 358 -16.57 19.30 5.49
CA THR A 358 -16.55 20.37 4.48
C THR A 358 -16.03 21.70 5.04
N GLN A 359 -15.90 21.80 6.36
CA GLN A 359 -15.30 22.93 7.07
C GLN A 359 -13.76 22.97 6.89
N PHE A 360 -13.11 21.82 6.64
CA PHE A 360 -11.63 21.72 6.53
C PHE A 360 -11.07 22.19 5.16
N GLY A 361 -11.74 23.16 4.53
CA GLY A 361 -11.38 23.74 3.23
C GLY A 361 -12.23 23.24 2.06
N HIS A 362 -12.09 23.92 0.91
CA HIS A 362 -12.99 23.77 -0.24
C HIS A 362 -13.19 22.31 -0.73
N ARG A 363 -14.45 21.97 -1.02
CA ARG A 363 -14.86 20.74 -1.73
C ARG A 363 -14.18 20.70 -3.10
N GLY A 364 -13.27 19.74 -3.30
CA GLY A 364 -12.61 19.57 -4.60
C GLY A 364 -13.44 18.68 -5.51
N ASP A 365 -14.01 19.19 -6.60
CA ASP A 365 -14.68 18.33 -7.59
C ASP A 365 -13.67 17.35 -8.22
N ILE A 366 -14.01 16.06 -8.23
CA ILE A 366 -13.19 15.01 -8.85
C ILE A 366 -13.85 14.37 -10.07
N GLY A 367 -15.12 14.70 -10.34
CA GLY A 367 -15.91 14.23 -11.49
C GLY A 367 -16.79 13.01 -11.21
N GLU A 368 -17.83 12.85 -12.03
CA GLU A 368 -18.87 11.81 -11.93
C GLU A 368 -19.66 11.85 -10.61
N GLY A 369 -20.08 13.05 -10.21
CA GLY A 369 -20.91 13.26 -9.03
C GLY A 369 -20.19 13.08 -7.70
N LEU A 370 -18.86 13.03 -7.72
CA LEU A 370 -18.03 12.88 -6.54
C LEU A 370 -17.24 14.16 -6.23
N GLU A 371 -17.03 14.39 -4.94
CA GLU A 371 -16.18 15.46 -4.42
C GLU A 371 -15.16 14.92 -3.41
N CYS A 372 -14.04 15.62 -3.25
CA CYS A 372 -12.98 15.32 -2.31
C CYS A 372 -13.18 16.15 -1.05
N TRP A 373 -13.40 15.50 0.09
CA TRP A 373 -13.42 16.15 1.40
C TRP A 373 -12.04 16.06 2.05
N ARG A 374 -11.67 17.10 2.77
CA ARG A 374 -10.48 17.16 3.62
C ARG A 374 -10.81 16.66 5.03
N GLY A 375 -9.77 16.38 5.78
CA GLY A 375 -9.86 15.80 7.11
C GLY A 375 -8.49 15.56 7.71
N TYR A 376 -8.47 14.89 8.86
CA TYR A 376 -7.24 14.48 9.53
C TYR A 376 -7.34 13.04 10.01
N TYR A 377 -6.18 12.39 10.07
CA TYR A 377 -5.95 11.16 10.82
C TYR A 377 -5.51 11.48 12.23
N GLN A 378 -5.87 10.63 13.18
CA GLN A 378 -5.42 10.70 14.57
C GLN A 378 -5.19 9.29 15.13
N SER A 379 -4.08 9.07 15.83
CA SER A 379 -3.90 7.91 16.70
C SER A 379 -2.97 8.22 17.86
N LEU A 380 -3.33 7.78 19.06
CA LEU A 380 -2.39 7.75 20.18
C LEU A 380 -1.36 6.63 20.00
N ARG A 381 -0.10 6.89 20.38
CA ARG A 381 1.06 5.99 20.25
C ARG A 381 1.90 6.00 21.53
N PRO A 382 2.33 4.84 22.07
CA PRO A 382 3.42 4.78 23.03
C PRO A 382 4.74 4.99 22.30
N THR A 383 5.62 5.81 22.87
CA THR A 383 6.90 6.19 22.27
C THR A 383 7.96 6.40 23.36
N GLN A 384 9.26 6.43 23.00
CA GLN A 384 10.35 6.64 23.97
C GLN A 384 10.30 7.98 24.72
N MET A 385 9.61 8.98 24.15
CA MET A 385 9.36 10.27 24.82
C MET A 385 8.08 10.28 25.69
N GLY A 386 7.38 9.15 25.83
CA GLY A 386 6.07 9.05 26.50
C GLY A 386 4.93 8.76 25.52
N LEU A 387 3.70 9.16 25.86
CA LEU A 387 2.59 9.07 24.91
C LEU A 387 2.67 10.17 23.85
N SER A 388 2.28 9.83 22.63
CA SER A 388 2.32 10.73 21.49
C SER A 388 1.05 10.63 20.63
N LEU A 389 0.41 11.76 20.35
CA LEU A 389 -0.69 11.84 19.40
C LEU A 389 -0.12 12.08 17.99
N ASN A 390 -0.28 11.11 17.09
CA ASN A 390 0.13 11.26 15.69
C ASN A 390 -1.03 11.79 14.84
N ILE A 391 -0.84 12.96 14.22
CA ILE A 391 -1.87 13.66 13.44
C ILE A 391 -1.38 13.94 12.02
N ASP A 392 -2.13 13.55 11.00
CA ASP A 392 -1.72 13.71 9.59
C ASP A 392 -2.91 14.14 8.71
N ILE A 393 -2.71 15.11 7.81
CA ILE A 393 -3.78 15.56 6.90
C ILE A 393 -4.20 14.43 5.95
N SER A 394 -5.51 14.21 5.88
CA SER A 394 -6.19 13.13 5.18
C SER A 394 -7.21 13.67 4.18
N ALA A 395 -7.58 12.86 3.19
CA ALA A 395 -8.59 13.21 2.19
C ALA A 395 -9.23 11.95 1.58
N THR A 396 -10.53 11.98 1.29
CA THR A 396 -11.23 10.86 0.64
C THR A 396 -12.42 11.36 -0.19
N SER A 397 -12.90 10.50 -1.10
CA SER A 397 -14.05 10.75 -1.98
C SER A 397 -15.39 10.60 -1.26
N PHE A 398 -16.29 11.54 -1.53
CA PHE A 398 -17.69 11.58 -1.09
C PHE A 398 -18.61 11.79 -2.30
N PHE A 399 -19.89 11.39 -2.18
CA PHE A 399 -20.92 11.78 -3.15
C PHE A 399 -21.31 13.25 -2.96
N LYS A 400 -21.48 14.00 -4.06
CA LYS A 400 -22.05 15.35 -4.03
C LYS A 400 -23.52 15.30 -3.57
N PRO A 401 -23.99 16.22 -2.70
CA PRO A 401 -25.38 16.28 -2.24
C PRO A 401 -26.31 16.99 -3.27
N VAL A 402 -26.38 16.46 -4.48
CA VAL A 402 -27.21 16.95 -5.61
C VAL A 402 -28.55 16.22 -5.71
N THR A 403 -29.47 16.70 -6.56
CA THR A 403 -30.69 15.94 -6.90
C THR A 403 -30.35 14.66 -7.66
N VAL A 404 -31.18 13.62 -7.59
CA VAL A 404 -30.90 12.37 -8.30
C VAL A 404 -31.04 12.55 -9.81
N ILE A 405 -31.95 13.40 -10.29
CA ILE A 405 -32.02 13.80 -11.71
C ILE A 405 -30.68 14.40 -12.15
N GLN A 406 -30.19 15.44 -11.47
CA GLN A 406 -28.89 16.06 -11.80
C GLN A 406 -27.75 15.04 -11.76
N PHE A 407 -27.74 14.14 -10.77
CA PHE A 407 -26.73 13.09 -10.67
C PHE A 407 -26.78 12.11 -11.87
N VAL A 408 -27.97 11.77 -12.35
CA VAL A 408 -28.16 10.88 -13.49
C VAL A 408 -27.78 11.58 -14.80
N GLU A 409 -28.29 12.79 -15.02
CA GLU A 409 -28.08 13.60 -16.24
C GLU A 409 -26.60 14.01 -16.43
N GLU A 410 -25.94 14.50 -15.37
CA GLU A 410 -24.53 14.95 -15.48
C GLU A 410 -23.50 13.82 -15.49
N PHE A 411 -23.81 12.68 -14.84
CA PHE A 411 -22.77 11.68 -14.49
C PHE A 411 -23.07 10.23 -14.89
N LEU A 412 -24.33 9.85 -15.09
CA LEU A 412 -24.70 8.46 -15.39
C LEU A 412 -25.21 8.32 -16.82
N ASN A 413 -24.28 8.42 -17.78
CA ASN A 413 -24.46 7.86 -19.12
C ASN A 413 -24.72 6.34 -19.02
N ILE A 414 -26.01 6.00 -18.88
CA ILE A 414 -26.62 4.66 -18.88
C ILE A 414 -26.29 3.78 -17.65
N HIS A 415 -25.26 4.07 -16.86
CA HIS A 415 -24.73 3.21 -15.79
C HIS A 415 -25.50 3.24 -14.45
N LYS A 416 -26.82 2.95 -14.51
CA LYS A 416 -27.79 2.92 -13.39
C LYS A 416 -27.32 2.16 -12.12
N LYS A 417 -26.45 1.14 -12.26
CA LYS A 417 -25.87 0.37 -11.12
C LYS A 417 -25.07 1.22 -10.11
N ALA A 418 -24.69 2.46 -10.45
CA ALA A 418 -23.91 3.33 -9.55
C ALA A 418 -24.62 3.68 -8.23
N LEU A 419 -25.93 3.95 -8.29
CA LEU A 419 -26.75 4.45 -7.16
C LEU A 419 -27.10 3.40 -6.11
N ARG A 420 -26.96 2.09 -6.40
CA ARG A 420 -27.31 1.03 -5.44
C ARG A 420 -26.47 1.15 -4.16
N GLY A 421 -27.15 1.22 -3.02
CA GLY A 421 -26.59 1.38 -1.68
C GLY A 421 -26.42 2.83 -1.21
N VAL A 422 -26.63 3.83 -2.07
CA VAL A 422 -26.59 5.26 -1.70
C VAL A 422 -27.85 5.63 -0.91
N ARG A 423 -27.74 6.52 0.08
CA ARG A 423 -28.88 7.11 0.78
C ARG A 423 -29.33 8.40 0.09
N ILE A 424 -30.63 8.58 0.00
CA ILE A 424 -31.30 9.78 -0.49
C ILE A 424 -32.25 10.32 0.58
N GLN A 425 -32.66 11.58 0.42
CA GLN A 425 -33.76 12.20 1.13
C GLN A 425 -34.82 12.67 0.12
N THR A 426 -36.09 12.58 0.50
CA THR A 426 -37.20 13.04 -0.34
C THR A 426 -37.50 14.52 -0.14
N SER A 427 -38.03 15.18 -1.17
CA SER A 427 -38.30 16.63 -1.20
C SER A 427 -39.73 16.98 -1.65
N HIS A 428 -40.70 16.10 -1.43
CA HIS A 428 -42.11 16.27 -1.82
C HIS A 428 -43.05 16.51 -0.63
N GLN A 429 -42.50 16.65 0.57
CA GLN A 429 -43.17 17.02 1.82
C GLN A 429 -42.20 17.93 2.55
N GLU A 430 -42.55 19.19 2.76
CA GLU A 430 -41.61 20.19 3.32
C GLU A 430 -41.38 19.92 4.82
N ASP A 431 -42.43 19.54 5.56
CA ASP A 431 -42.37 19.19 6.99
C ASP A 431 -41.79 17.79 7.30
N GLN A 432 -41.59 16.94 6.28
CA GLN A 432 -41.19 15.53 6.47
C GLN A 432 -40.10 15.07 5.49
N ILE A 433 -38.86 15.49 5.74
CA ILE A 433 -37.68 15.03 5.00
C ILE A 433 -37.31 13.59 5.40
N ARG A 434 -38.05 12.60 4.87
CA ARG A 434 -37.74 11.17 5.03
C ARG A 434 -36.49 10.79 4.23
N ARG A 435 -35.68 9.88 4.78
CA ARG A 435 -34.47 9.33 4.14
C ARG A 435 -34.69 7.87 3.76
N TYR A 436 -33.98 7.42 2.72
CA TYR A 436 -34.11 6.06 2.18
C TYR A 436 -32.77 5.56 1.63
N LYS A 437 -32.48 4.26 1.76
CA LYS A 437 -31.32 3.62 1.12
C LYS A 437 -31.77 2.92 -0.15
N ILE A 438 -31.17 3.26 -1.29
CA ILE A 438 -31.52 2.69 -2.59
C ILE A 438 -31.14 1.21 -2.64
N THR A 439 -32.13 0.32 -2.67
CA THR A 439 -31.95 -1.14 -2.82
C THR A 439 -31.90 -1.55 -4.29
N GLY A 440 -32.58 -0.81 -5.18
CA GLY A 440 -32.66 -1.08 -6.61
C GLY A 440 -33.13 0.12 -7.44
N ILE A 441 -33.35 -0.11 -8.73
CA ILE A 441 -33.98 0.84 -9.68
C ILE A 441 -34.93 -0.01 -10.52
N THR A 442 -36.15 0.47 -10.78
CA THR A 442 -37.18 -0.35 -11.42
C THR A 442 -36.85 -0.66 -12.89
N PRO A 443 -37.23 -1.86 -13.39
CA PRO A 443 -36.98 -2.22 -14.79
C PRO A 443 -37.91 -1.46 -15.76
N ILE A 444 -39.11 -1.11 -15.31
CA ILE A 444 -40.15 -0.41 -16.08
C ILE A 444 -40.26 1.09 -15.70
N PRO A 445 -40.76 1.94 -16.62
CA PRO A 445 -41.09 3.34 -16.37
C PRO A 445 -42.12 3.53 -15.24
N MET A 446 -42.02 4.63 -14.51
CA MET A 446 -42.88 4.94 -13.37
C MET A 446 -44.35 5.19 -13.75
N GLY A 447 -44.62 5.68 -14.96
CA GLY A 447 -45.98 5.79 -15.52
C GLY A 447 -46.65 4.45 -15.84
N GLN A 448 -45.88 3.35 -15.90
CA GLN A 448 -46.37 1.97 -16.09
C GLN A 448 -46.26 1.12 -14.81
N LEU A 449 -45.62 1.64 -13.76
CA LEU A 449 -45.33 0.94 -12.52
C LEU A 449 -46.55 0.97 -11.59
N ILE A 450 -47.35 -0.09 -11.64
CA ILE A 450 -48.55 -0.26 -10.80
C ILE A 450 -48.19 -0.98 -9.50
N PHE A 451 -48.55 -0.38 -8.36
CA PHE A 451 -48.29 -0.92 -7.02
C PHE A 451 -49.54 -0.85 -6.13
N PRO A 452 -49.67 -1.70 -5.09
CA PRO A 452 -50.73 -1.57 -4.09
C PRO A 452 -50.44 -0.40 -3.16
N VAL A 453 -51.43 0.45 -2.93
CA VAL A 453 -51.32 1.68 -2.10
C VAL A 453 -51.80 1.47 -0.68
N ASP A 454 -52.76 0.57 -0.48
CA ASP A 454 -53.39 0.24 0.80
C ASP A 454 -53.48 -1.28 1.01
N GLU A 455 -53.97 -1.68 2.20
CA GLU A 455 -54.19 -3.07 2.57
C GLU A 455 -55.50 -3.64 1.96
N ASN A 456 -56.36 -2.78 1.39
CA ASN A 456 -57.55 -3.15 0.64
C ASN A 456 -57.22 -3.62 -0.80
N GLY A 457 -55.97 -3.44 -1.23
CA GLY A 457 -55.48 -3.86 -2.55
C GLY A 457 -55.67 -2.83 -3.66
N THR A 458 -56.00 -1.56 -3.35
CA THR A 458 -56.13 -0.48 -4.33
C THR A 458 -54.83 -0.33 -5.13
N ARG A 459 -54.91 -0.50 -6.45
CA ARG A 459 -53.77 -0.43 -7.37
C ARG A 459 -53.81 0.82 -8.23
N MET A 460 -52.72 1.57 -8.26
CA MET A 460 -52.52 2.69 -9.20
C MET A 460 -51.06 2.80 -9.62
N THR A 461 -50.77 3.64 -10.62
CA THR A 461 -49.39 3.92 -11.04
C THR A 461 -48.69 4.85 -10.04
N VAL A 462 -47.35 4.83 -10.00
CA VAL A 462 -46.59 5.81 -9.19
C VAL A 462 -46.88 7.25 -9.63
N VAL A 463 -47.12 7.49 -10.93
CA VAL A 463 -47.48 8.83 -11.42
C VAL A 463 -48.84 9.28 -10.86
N GLN A 464 -49.85 8.41 -10.90
CA GLN A 464 -51.18 8.70 -10.37
C GLN A 464 -51.14 8.92 -8.85
N TYR A 465 -50.43 8.06 -8.10
CA TYR A 465 -50.30 8.19 -6.66
C TYR A 465 -49.70 9.53 -6.22
N PHE A 466 -48.62 9.98 -6.87
CA PHE A 466 -48.00 11.25 -6.52
C PHE A 466 -48.84 12.47 -6.96
N LEU A 467 -49.63 12.34 -8.03
CA LEU A 467 -50.60 13.36 -8.40
C LEU A 467 -51.73 13.45 -7.37
N ASP A 468 -52.40 12.35 -7.04
CA ASP A 468 -53.57 12.37 -6.15
C ASP A 468 -53.18 12.68 -4.70
N ARG A 469 -52.17 11.98 -4.16
CA ARG A 469 -51.80 12.06 -2.73
C ARG A 469 -50.98 13.30 -2.37
N TYR A 470 -50.20 13.83 -3.31
CA TYR A 470 -49.25 14.93 -3.05
C TYR A 470 -49.38 16.11 -4.04
N GLN A 471 -50.38 16.11 -4.93
CA GLN A 471 -50.57 17.14 -5.96
C GLN A 471 -49.34 17.37 -6.84
N CYS A 472 -48.46 16.37 -6.94
CA CYS A 472 -47.15 16.44 -7.59
C CYS A 472 -47.24 15.98 -9.05
N LYS A 473 -47.38 16.93 -9.99
CA LYS A 473 -47.32 16.65 -11.43
C LYS A 473 -45.87 16.36 -11.88
N LEU A 474 -45.51 15.08 -11.83
CA LEU A 474 -44.21 14.53 -12.21
C LEU A 474 -43.88 14.78 -13.70
N LYS A 475 -42.67 15.27 -13.97
CA LYS A 475 -42.19 15.61 -15.33
C LYS A 475 -41.55 14.41 -16.02
N TYR A 476 -40.94 13.50 -15.27
CA TYR A 476 -40.12 12.41 -15.79
C TYR A 476 -40.88 11.06 -15.80
N ALA A 477 -42.18 11.07 -16.13
CA ALA A 477 -43.07 9.88 -16.07
C ALA A 477 -42.58 8.63 -16.87
N TYR A 478 -41.69 8.82 -17.84
CA TYR A 478 -41.07 7.77 -18.66
C TYR A 478 -39.76 7.21 -18.07
N TRP A 479 -39.28 7.74 -16.95
CA TRP A 479 -38.10 7.26 -16.21
C TRP A 479 -38.48 6.16 -15.20
N PRO A 480 -37.54 5.28 -14.79
CA PRO A 480 -37.79 4.33 -13.71
C PRO A 480 -37.77 5.01 -12.33
N CYS A 481 -38.42 4.39 -11.34
CA CYS A 481 -38.28 4.76 -9.94
C CYS A 481 -36.98 4.24 -9.33
N LEU A 482 -36.53 4.91 -8.28
CA LEU A 482 -35.64 4.30 -7.28
C LEU A 482 -36.47 3.32 -6.43
N GLN A 483 -35.87 2.20 -6.06
CA GLN A 483 -36.48 1.23 -5.14
C GLN A 483 -35.77 1.28 -3.79
N SER A 484 -36.57 1.24 -2.72
CA SER A 484 -36.16 1.09 -1.33
C SER A 484 -37.11 0.11 -0.64
N GLY A 485 -36.98 -0.10 0.68
CA GLY A 485 -37.77 -1.06 1.44
C GLY A 485 -37.31 -2.51 1.27
N SER A 486 -38.20 -3.45 1.60
CA SER A 486 -38.00 -4.90 1.41
C SER A 486 -38.69 -5.36 0.13
N ASP A 487 -38.33 -6.53 -0.39
CA ASP A 487 -39.00 -7.08 -1.58
C ASP A 487 -40.49 -7.40 -1.31
N SER A 488 -40.86 -7.66 -0.05
CA SER A 488 -42.24 -7.83 0.42
C SER A 488 -43.02 -6.52 0.62
N ARG A 489 -42.34 -5.38 0.79
CA ARG A 489 -42.94 -4.04 0.90
C ARG A 489 -42.03 -3.01 0.23
N PRO A 490 -41.99 -2.98 -1.13
CA PRO A 490 -41.12 -2.10 -1.87
C PRO A 490 -41.63 -0.66 -1.80
N VAL A 491 -40.71 0.29 -1.67
CA VAL A 491 -40.99 1.73 -1.70
C VAL A 491 -40.44 2.30 -3.01
N TYR A 492 -41.32 2.85 -3.85
CA TYR A 492 -40.97 3.41 -5.15
C TYR A 492 -40.89 4.93 -5.08
N LEU A 493 -39.73 5.49 -5.42
CA LEU A 493 -39.44 6.91 -5.27
C LEU A 493 -39.10 7.55 -6.63
N PRO A 494 -39.83 8.58 -7.07
CA PRO A 494 -39.50 9.35 -8.27
C PRO A 494 -38.13 10.04 -8.14
N MET A 495 -37.28 9.92 -9.16
CA MET A 495 -35.92 10.51 -9.12
C MET A 495 -35.94 12.05 -8.99
N GLU A 496 -36.97 12.72 -9.53
CA GLU A 496 -37.15 14.18 -9.45
C GLU A 496 -37.52 14.69 -8.06
N LEU A 497 -37.99 13.80 -7.16
CA LEU A 497 -38.38 14.12 -5.79
C LEU A 497 -37.33 13.66 -4.75
N CYS A 498 -36.09 13.41 -5.20
CA CYS A 498 -35.00 12.82 -4.41
C CYS A 498 -33.69 13.61 -4.50
N LYS A 499 -33.02 13.80 -3.36
CA LYS A 499 -31.68 14.41 -3.23
C LYS A 499 -30.71 13.43 -2.53
N ILE A 500 -29.46 13.37 -2.96
CA ILE A 500 -28.43 12.54 -2.32
C ILE A 500 -28.07 13.13 -0.96
N VAL A 501 -28.06 12.29 0.09
CA VAL A 501 -27.69 12.71 1.46
C VAL A 501 -26.19 13.02 1.52
N GLU A 502 -25.86 14.10 2.20
CA GLU A 502 -24.48 14.55 2.41
C GLU A 502 -23.66 13.60 3.31
N GLY A 503 -22.33 13.75 3.36
CA GLY A 503 -21.46 12.96 4.23
C GLY A 503 -21.33 11.48 3.85
N GLN A 504 -21.74 11.10 2.64
CA GLN A 504 -21.64 9.72 2.16
C GLN A 504 -20.32 9.45 1.43
N ARG A 505 -19.45 8.68 2.08
CA ARG A 505 -18.14 8.28 1.51
C ARG A 505 -18.31 7.36 0.31
N TYR A 506 -17.78 7.76 -0.85
CA TYR A 506 -17.61 6.88 -1.99
C TYR A 506 -16.48 5.89 -1.72
N SER A 507 -16.81 4.60 -1.63
CA SER A 507 -15.88 3.54 -1.21
C SER A 507 -15.51 2.54 -2.32
N LYS A 508 -16.05 2.72 -3.54
CA LYS A 508 -15.69 1.91 -4.72
C LYS A 508 -14.37 2.41 -5.33
N LYS A 509 -13.76 1.63 -6.22
CA LYS A 509 -12.51 1.98 -6.94
C LYS A 509 -12.73 3.20 -7.85
N LEU A 510 -12.00 4.28 -7.60
CA LEU A 510 -12.00 5.49 -8.43
C LEU A 510 -11.27 5.26 -9.76
N ASN A 511 -11.66 5.99 -10.80
CA ASN A 511 -11.00 5.99 -12.10
C ASN A 511 -9.76 6.90 -12.16
N ASP A 512 -8.92 6.75 -13.18
CA ASP A 512 -7.64 7.47 -13.31
C ASP A 512 -7.79 9.01 -13.32
N LYS A 513 -8.92 9.55 -13.81
CA LYS A 513 -9.23 10.99 -13.81
C LYS A 513 -9.57 11.45 -12.39
N GLN A 514 -10.44 10.74 -11.68
CA GLN A 514 -10.77 11.01 -10.28
C GLN A 514 -9.54 10.91 -9.37
N VAL A 515 -8.73 9.86 -9.51
CA VAL A 515 -7.48 9.68 -8.77
C VAL A 515 -6.51 10.84 -9.06
N THR A 516 -6.37 11.25 -10.32
CA THR A 516 -5.55 12.41 -10.69
C THR A 516 -6.06 13.71 -10.07
N ASN A 517 -7.38 13.89 -9.98
CA ASN A 517 -8.00 15.07 -9.37
C ASN A 517 -7.82 15.11 -7.85
N ILE A 518 -8.02 13.99 -7.13
CA ILE A 518 -7.69 13.88 -5.69
C ILE A 518 -6.21 14.20 -5.47
N LEU A 519 -5.30 13.58 -6.23
CA LEU A 519 -3.86 13.80 -6.08
C LEU A 519 -3.47 15.27 -6.29
N ARG A 520 -4.16 16.02 -7.16
CA ARG A 520 -3.95 17.46 -7.33
C ARG A 520 -4.48 18.27 -6.15
N ALA A 521 -5.68 17.96 -5.66
CA ALA A 521 -6.33 18.67 -4.55
C ALA A 521 -5.66 18.45 -3.17
N THR A 522 -4.80 17.43 -3.05
CA THR A 522 -4.24 16.93 -1.78
C THR A 522 -2.71 16.91 -1.72
N CYS A 523 -2.01 17.13 -2.84
CA CYS A 523 -0.55 17.13 -2.89
C CYS A 523 0.07 18.41 -2.30
N GLN A 524 0.25 18.44 -0.97
CA GLN A 524 0.96 19.51 -0.27
C GLN A 524 2.48 19.25 -0.22
N ARG A 525 3.28 20.31 -0.45
CA ARG A 525 4.73 20.30 -0.15
C ARG A 525 4.95 20.26 1.38
N PRO A 526 6.14 19.84 1.87
CA PRO A 526 6.37 19.58 3.30
C PRO A 526 5.99 20.76 4.21
N GLN A 527 6.51 21.95 3.94
CA GLN A 527 6.17 23.18 4.69
C GLN A 527 4.66 23.48 4.74
N GLN A 528 3.96 23.29 3.62
CA GLN A 528 2.51 23.52 3.54
C GLN A 528 1.74 22.46 4.34
N ARG A 529 2.19 21.20 4.29
CA ARG A 529 1.54 20.09 4.99
C ARG A 529 1.77 20.18 6.49
N GLU A 530 2.98 20.54 6.91
CA GLU A 530 3.32 20.80 8.30
C GLU A 530 2.46 21.94 8.87
N LYS A 531 2.35 23.06 8.15
CA LYS A 531 1.47 24.18 8.52
C LYS A 531 0.02 23.69 8.69
N SER A 532 -0.52 22.94 7.73
CA SER A 532 -1.87 22.39 7.84
C SER A 532 -2.07 21.37 8.96
N ILE A 533 -1.06 20.58 9.33
CA ILE A 533 -1.13 19.71 10.51
C ILE A 533 -1.19 20.56 11.78
N HIS A 534 -0.33 21.56 11.93
CA HIS A 534 -0.32 22.43 13.10
C HIS A 534 -1.61 23.27 13.23
N GLU A 535 -2.09 23.84 12.11
CA GLU A 535 -3.40 24.49 12.01
C GLU A 535 -4.54 23.58 12.48
N MET A 536 -4.50 22.28 12.14
CA MET A 536 -5.50 21.31 12.56
C MET A 536 -5.43 20.98 14.06
N VAL A 537 -4.23 20.94 14.67
CA VAL A 537 -4.10 20.73 16.12
C VAL A 537 -4.64 21.94 16.89
N LEU A 538 -4.34 23.15 16.43
CA LEU A 538 -4.90 24.38 17.00
C LEU A 538 -6.43 24.45 16.82
N HIS A 539 -6.96 24.03 15.67
CA HIS A 539 -8.41 23.95 15.42
C HIS A 539 -9.11 22.91 16.32
N ASN A 540 -8.48 21.75 16.55
CA ASN A 540 -9.02 20.71 17.43
C ASN A 540 -8.99 21.11 18.92
N ASN A 541 -8.15 22.08 19.30
CA ASN A 541 -8.09 22.71 20.63
C ASN A 541 -8.24 21.75 21.83
N TYR A 542 -7.42 20.68 21.87
CA TYR A 542 -7.53 19.62 22.88
C TYR A 542 -7.42 20.09 24.35
N SER A 543 -6.95 21.30 24.62
CA SER A 543 -6.96 21.93 25.94
C SER A 543 -8.37 22.28 26.44
N GLU A 544 -9.29 22.59 25.53
CA GLU A 544 -10.70 22.91 25.82
C GLU A 544 -11.66 21.76 25.50
N ASP A 545 -11.14 20.59 25.09
CA ASP A 545 -11.96 19.41 24.86
C ASP A 545 -12.39 18.79 26.19
N ARG A 546 -13.72 18.74 26.41
CA ARG A 546 -14.30 18.28 27.68
C ARG A 546 -13.94 16.83 28.05
N PHE A 547 -13.75 15.96 27.06
CA PHE A 547 -13.36 14.56 27.32
C PHE A 547 -11.86 14.48 27.66
N ALA A 548 -11.00 15.23 26.97
CA ALA A 548 -9.60 15.36 27.35
C ALA A 548 -9.43 15.94 28.77
N GLN A 549 -10.21 16.96 29.12
CA GLN A 549 -10.22 17.56 30.47
C GLN A 549 -10.66 16.57 31.57
N GLU A 550 -11.82 15.92 31.44
CA GLU A 550 -12.34 14.92 32.41
C GLU A 550 -11.36 13.76 32.64
N PHE A 551 -10.74 13.26 31.57
CA PHE A 551 -9.77 12.16 31.64
C PHE A 551 -8.33 12.62 31.97
N GLY A 552 -8.12 13.92 32.22
CA GLY A 552 -6.81 14.46 32.61
C GLY A 552 -5.75 14.41 31.51
N ILE A 553 -6.16 14.34 30.24
CA ILE A 553 -5.27 14.25 29.08
C ILE A 553 -4.89 15.65 28.60
N LYS A 554 -3.59 15.93 28.50
CA LYS A 554 -3.04 17.21 28.02
C LYS A 554 -2.16 16.96 26.80
N VAL A 555 -2.57 17.48 25.64
CA VAL A 555 -1.84 17.40 24.37
C VAL A 555 -1.05 18.69 24.15
N CYS A 556 0.23 18.59 23.80
CA CYS A 556 1.03 19.76 23.44
C CYS A 556 0.73 20.21 22.00
N ASN A 557 0.58 21.52 21.77
CA ASN A 557 0.21 22.07 20.45
C ASN A 557 1.37 22.13 19.42
N GLY A 558 2.62 21.97 19.88
CA GLY A 558 3.82 21.97 19.03
C GLY A 558 4.18 20.58 18.51
N LEU A 559 4.64 20.50 17.26
CA LEU A 559 5.29 19.30 16.72
C LEU A 559 6.60 19.05 17.47
N VAL A 560 6.88 17.80 17.83
CA VAL A 560 8.16 17.45 18.48
C VAL A 560 9.33 17.59 17.51
N SER A 561 10.44 18.15 18.00
CA SER A 561 11.71 18.30 17.27
C SER A 561 12.64 17.16 17.68
N VAL A 562 12.91 16.25 16.75
CA VAL A 562 13.53 14.94 16.97
C VAL A 562 14.99 14.92 16.46
N PRO A 563 15.94 14.36 17.21
CA PRO A 563 17.31 14.13 16.75
C PRO A 563 17.36 12.96 15.76
N ALA A 564 17.74 13.27 14.53
CA ALA A 564 17.88 12.33 13.43
C ALA A 564 19.33 12.30 12.91
N ARG A 565 19.64 11.33 12.04
CA ARG A 565 20.94 11.24 11.34
C ARG A 565 20.71 11.09 9.84
N VAL A 566 21.51 11.76 9.02
CA VAL A 566 21.53 11.54 7.57
C VAL A 566 22.66 10.56 7.27
N LEU A 567 22.29 9.29 7.06
CA LEU A 567 23.20 8.22 6.68
C LEU A 567 23.87 8.52 5.32
N PRO A 568 25.18 8.25 5.16
CA PRO A 568 25.86 8.49 3.90
C PRO A 568 25.31 7.57 2.79
N PRO A 569 25.22 8.03 1.53
CA PRO A 569 24.88 7.17 0.40
C PRO A 569 26.03 6.19 0.11
N PRO A 570 25.74 4.94 -0.29
CA PRO A 570 26.78 3.99 -0.66
C PRO A 570 27.49 4.40 -1.94
N LEU A 571 28.79 4.12 -2.04
CA LEU A 571 29.49 4.12 -3.31
C LEU A 571 29.04 2.92 -4.15
N LEU A 572 28.66 3.18 -5.39
CA LEU A 572 28.18 2.19 -6.35
C LEU A 572 29.27 1.88 -7.38
N LYS A 573 29.55 0.60 -7.64
CA LYS A 573 30.47 0.18 -8.72
C LYS A 573 29.71 -0.10 -10.02
N TYR A 574 30.35 0.27 -11.12
CA TYR A 574 29.98 0.08 -12.52
C TYR A 574 31.16 -0.60 -13.25
N HIS A 575 30.96 -0.99 -14.53
CA HIS A 575 31.98 -1.74 -15.26
C HIS A 575 33.23 -0.91 -15.55
N ASP A 576 34.40 -1.55 -15.44
CA ASP A 576 35.71 -0.86 -15.51
C ASP A 576 36.07 -0.34 -16.92
N SER A 577 35.28 -0.66 -17.96
CA SER A 577 35.33 -0.05 -19.30
C SER A 577 34.34 1.12 -19.52
N GLY A 578 33.66 1.56 -18.46
CA GLY A 578 33.05 2.89 -18.41
C GLY A 578 34.11 3.98 -18.17
N ARG A 579 33.82 5.23 -18.58
CA ARG A 579 34.64 6.40 -18.21
C ARG A 579 34.53 6.69 -16.70
N GLU A 580 33.36 6.45 -16.12
CA GLU A 580 33.13 6.46 -14.67
C GLU A 580 32.92 5.03 -14.18
N LYS A 581 33.83 4.53 -13.34
CA LYS A 581 33.83 3.16 -12.79
C LYS A 581 33.10 3.06 -11.44
N THR A 582 33.06 4.16 -10.70
CA THR A 582 32.41 4.30 -9.39
C THR A 582 31.52 5.54 -9.39
N CYS A 583 30.43 5.50 -8.64
CA CYS A 583 29.48 6.61 -8.52
C CYS A 583 29.13 6.86 -7.06
N ALA A 584 29.22 8.12 -6.63
CA ALA A 584 28.65 8.59 -5.37
C ALA A 584 27.26 9.20 -5.66
N PRO A 585 26.15 8.59 -5.20
CA PRO A 585 24.81 9.14 -5.37
C PRO A 585 24.65 10.50 -4.68
N SER A 586 24.11 11.49 -5.37
CA SER A 586 23.84 12.82 -4.81
C SER A 586 22.34 12.98 -4.53
N VAL A 587 21.97 13.26 -3.28
CA VAL A 587 20.56 13.39 -2.83
C VAL A 587 19.70 12.25 -3.37
N GLY A 588 20.12 11.01 -3.11
CA GLY A 588 19.44 9.78 -3.51
C GLY A 588 19.33 9.54 -5.02
N GLN A 589 20.14 10.20 -5.85
CA GLN A 589 20.00 10.24 -7.31
C GLN A 589 21.35 10.16 -8.02
N TRP A 590 21.36 9.45 -9.16
CA TRP A 590 22.48 9.41 -10.10
C TRP A 590 21.96 9.13 -11.52
N ASN A 591 22.85 8.90 -12.49
CA ASN A 591 22.51 8.61 -13.88
C ASN A 591 23.52 7.64 -14.52
N MET A 592 23.21 7.15 -15.72
CA MET A 592 24.08 6.24 -16.50
C MET A 592 25.10 6.98 -17.40
N ILE A 593 25.20 8.30 -17.34
CA ILE A 593 26.17 9.06 -18.15
C ILE A 593 27.58 8.59 -17.80
N ASN A 594 28.45 8.42 -18.81
CA ASN A 594 29.83 7.90 -18.70
C ASN A 594 29.99 6.47 -18.13
N LYS A 595 28.90 5.77 -17.76
CA LYS A 595 28.94 4.48 -17.06
C LYS A 595 28.47 3.33 -17.96
N LYS A 596 28.99 2.13 -17.71
CA LYS A 596 28.49 0.87 -18.28
C LYS A 596 28.04 -0.06 -17.15
N MET A 597 26.94 -0.78 -17.36
CA MET A 597 26.36 -1.69 -16.37
C MET A 597 27.39 -2.74 -15.94
N ILE A 598 27.50 -3.01 -14.64
CA ILE A 598 28.58 -3.85 -14.07
C ILE A 598 28.64 -5.27 -14.69
N ASN A 599 27.50 -5.81 -15.11
CA ASN A 599 27.42 -6.99 -15.96
C ASN A 599 26.29 -6.77 -16.98
N GLY A 600 26.65 -6.50 -18.24
CA GLY A 600 25.71 -6.46 -19.34
C GLY A 600 25.36 -7.88 -19.80
N GLY A 601 24.08 -8.23 -19.79
CA GLY A 601 23.59 -9.49 -20.33
C GLY A 601 23.63 -9.53 -21.85
N THR A 602 23.65 -10.75 -22.38
CA THR A 602 23.69 -11.02 -23.83
C THR A 602 22.29 -11.27 -24.37
N VAL A 603 21.99 -10.69 -25.54
CA VAL A 603 20.71 -10.83 -26.25
C VAL A 603 20.98 -11.02 -27.74
N ASP A 604 21.19 -12.27 -28.14
CA ASP A 604 21.42 -12.71 -29.51
C ASP A 604 20.09 -12.88 -30.27
N ASN A 605 19.09 -13.43 -29.57
CA ASN A 605 17.81 -13.88 -30.11
C ASN A 605 16.68 -13.01 -29.56
N TRP A 606 16.22 -12.03 -30.35
CA TRP A 606 15.11 -11.13 -30.00
C TRP A 606 14.24 -10.78 -31.20
N THR A 607 13.03 -10.26 -30.94
CA THR A 607 12.19 -9.59 -31.95
C THR A 607 11.20 -8.62 -31.28
N CYS A 608 10.40 -7.90 -32.07
CA CYS A 608 9.34 -7.00 -31.61
C CYS A 608 7.97 -7.37 -32.18
N LEU A 609 6.96 -7.41 -31.30
CA LEU A 609 5.54 -7.40 -31.67
C LEU A 609 4.92 -6.03 -31.39
N ASN A 610 4.22 -5.48 -32.38
CA ASN A 610 3.49 -4.21 -32.28
C ASN A 610 1.98 -4.46 -32.31
N PHE A 611 1.26 -3.99 -31.29
CA PHE A 611 -0.20 -3.99 -31.20
C PHE A 611 -0.80 -2.57 -31.29
N SER A 612 0.01 -1.58 -31.67
CA SER A 612 -0.39 -0.17 -31.82
C SER A 612 -0.48 0.27 -33.27
N ARG A 613 -1.03 1.47 -33.49
CA ARG A 613 -1.14 2.13 -34.80
C ARG A 613 0.17 2.77 -35.28
N MET A 614 1.30 2.56 -34.58
CA MET A 614 2.63 2.99 -35.05
C MET A 614 2.97 2.36 -36.40
N ARG A 615 3.61 3.13 -37.27
CA ARG A 615 4.01 2.67 -38.60
C ARG A 615 5.27 1.77 -38.52
N PRO A 616 5.51 0.84 -39.46
CA PRO A 616 6.63 -0.09 -39.40
C PRO A 616 7.99 0.59 -39.22
N GLU A 617 8.20 1.74 -39.87
CA GLU A 617 9.46 2.50 -39.83
C GLU A 617 9.67 3.18 -38.46
N GLU A 618 8.58 3.55 -37.78
CA GLU A 618 8.60 4.10 -36.42
C GLU A 618 8.92 3.00 -35.40
N VAL A 619 8.36 1.80 -35.58
CA VAL A 619 8.66 0.61 -34.77
C VAL A 619 10.12 0.19 -34.96
N GLN A 620 10.60 0.17 -36.20
CA GLN A 620 11.99 -0.17 -36.52
C GLN A 620 12.97 0.84 -35.91
N ARG A 621 12.74 2.14 -36.08
CA ARG A 621 13.55 3.20 -35.48
C ARG A 621 13.60 3.08 -33.95
N PHE A 622 12.45 2.91 -33.30
CA PHE A 622 12.38 2.71 -31.86
C PHE A 622 13.20 1.51 -31.38
N CYS A 623 13.17 0.38 -32.11
CA CYS A 623 13.97 -0.79 -31.77
C CYS A 623 15.47 -0.51 -31.94
N VAL A 624 15.88 0.12 -33.05
CA VAL A 624 17.29 0.51 -33.30
C VAL A 624 17.81 1.44 -32.19
N ASP A 625 17.07 2.52 -31.87
CA ASP A 625 17.45 3.48 -30.82
C ASP A 625 17.61 2.80 -29.44
N LEU A 626 16.71 1.86 -29.12
CA LEU A 626 16.75 1.11 -27.86
C LEU A 626 17.93 0.14 -27.80
N ILE A 627 18.27 -0.52 -28.91
CA ILE A 627 19.37 -1.49 -28.97
C ILE A 627 20.72 -0.79 -28.95
N GLN A 628 20.84 0.33 -29.66
CA GLN A 628 22.00 1.23 -29.52
C GLN A 628 22.17 1.69 -28.07
N MET A 629 21.08 2.01 -27.36
CA MET A 629 21.14 2.34 -25.93
C MET A 629 21.60 1.15 -25.06
N CYS A 630 21.11 -0.06 -25.31
CA CYS A 630 21.53 -1.26 -24.57
C CYS A 630 23.05 -1.52 -24.76
N ASN A 631 23.53 -1.46 -25.99
CA ASN A 631 24.96 -1.64 -26.30
C ASN A 631 25.83 -0.50 -25.74
N ALA A 632 25.40 0.76 -25.86
CA ALA A 632 26.11 1.91 -25.29
C ALA A 632 26.23 1.83 -23.76
N THR A 633 25.18 1.31 -23.08
CA THR A 633 25.18 1.09 -21.63
C THR A 633 25.86 -0.22 -21.20
N GLY A 634 26.40 -1.01 -22.14
CA GLY A 634 27.30 -2.12 -21.85
C GLY A 634 26.72 -3.53 -21.99
N MET A 635 25.51 -3.69 -22.52
CA MET A 635 24.99 -5.01 -22.92
C MET A 635 25.64 -5.53 -24.20
N SER A 636 25.51 -6.83 -24.47
CA SER A 636 25.84 -7.43 -25.77
C SER A 636 24.55 -7.80 -26.51
N PHE A 637 23.98 -6.84 -27.24
CA PHE A 637 22.65 -6.94 -27.85
C PHE A 637 22.77 -6.93 -29.38
N ASN A 638 22.36 -8.03 -30.03
CA ASN A 638 22.41 -8.21 -31.48
C ASN A 638 21.57 -7.13 -32.21
N PRO A 639 22.17 -6.33 -33.14
CA PRO A 639 21.43 -5.27 -33.84
C PRO A 639 20.34 -5.77 -34.79
N ARG A 640 20.34 -7.06 -35.17
CA ARG A 640 19.31 -7.66 -36.03
C ARG A 640 18.39 -8.56 -35.21
N PRO A 641 17.05 -8.52 -35.42
CA PRO A 641 16.15 -9.48 -34.80
C PRO A 641 16.27 -10.85 -35.49
N ILE A 642 15.85 -11.92 -34.80
CA ILE A 642 15.84 -13.29 -35.36
C ILE A 642 14.66 -13.54 -36.30
N VAL A 643 13.59 -12.74 -36.18
CA VAL A 643 12.47 -12.67 -37.14
C VAL A 643 12.03 -11.21 -37.27
N ASP A 644 11.52 -10.83 -38.44
CA ASP A 644 11.07 -9.47 -38.74
C ASP A 644 10.11 -8.90 -37.69
N LEU A 645 10.17 -7.59 -37.51
CA LEU A 645 9.30 -6.85 -36.60
C LEU A 645 7.87 -6.89 -37.14
N ARG A 646 6.89 -7.36 -36.36
CA ARG A 646 5.53 -7.60 -36.85
C ARG A 646 4.46 -6.80 -36.11
N SER A 647 3.55 -6.22 -36.89
CA SER A 647 2.31 -5.62 -36.38
C SER A 647 1.16 -6.64 -36.38
N SER A 648 0.27 -6.55 -35.40
CA SER A 648 -0.94 -7.39 -35.29
C SER A 648 -2.06 -6.63 -34.59
N PRO A 649 -3.35 -6.83 -34.94
CA PRO A 649 -4.44 -6.09 -34.29
C PRO A 649 -4.64 -6.53 -32.82
N PRO A 650 -5.17 -5.65 -31.94
CA PRO A 650 -5.23 -5.93 -30.49
C PRO A 650 -6.12 -7.10 -30.07
N ASN A 651 -7.06 -7.52 -30.92
CA ASN A 651 -7.89 -8.71 -30.70
C ASN A 651 -7.12 -10.02 -30.91
N ASN A 652 -6.01 -10.01 -31.66
CA ASN A 652 -5.27 -11.21 -32.07
C ASN A 652 -3.98 -11.45 -31.24
N ILE A 653 -3.86 -10.82 -30.05
CA ILE A 653 -2.67 -10.83 -29.19
C ILE A 653 -2.10 -12.24 -28.96
N GLU A 654 -2.95 -13.20 -28.59
CA GLU A 654 -2.48 -14.51 -28.16
C GLU A 654 -1.93 -15.35 -29.32
N ASN A 655 -2.63 -15.34 -30.46
CA ASN A 655 -2.17 -16.02 -31.67
C ASN A 655 -0.86 -15.38 -32.19
N ALA A 656 -0.73 -14.06 -32.14
CA ALA A 656 0.49 -13.36 -32.54
C ALA A 656 1.70 -13.75 -31.66
N LEU A 657 1.49 -13.90 -30.34
CA LEU A 657 2.52 -14.39 -29.40
C LEU A 657 2.91 -15.84 -29.71
N ARG A 658 1.93 -16.73 -29.92
CA ARG A 658 2.17 -18.16 -30.25
C ARG A 658 2.85 -18.33 -31.61
N ASP A 659 2.46 -17.56 -32.63
CA ASP A 659 3.02 -17.55 -33.99
C ASP A 659 4.48 -17.07 -34.01
N VAL A 660 4.81 -15.99 -33.29
CA VAL A 660 6.21 -15.54 -33.14
C VAL A 660 7.05 -16.55 -32.37
N HIS A 661 6.52 -17.15 -31.30
CA HIS A 661 7.22 -18.21 -30.57
C HIS A 661 7.51 -19.44 -31.45
N LYS A 662 6.53 -19.87 -32.26
CA LYS A 662 6.70 -20.97 -33.22
C LYS A 662 7.80 -20.68 -34.23
N ARG A 663 7.73 -19.56 -34.97
CA ARG A 663 8.72 -19.21 -36.01
C ARG A 663 10.13 -19.08 -35.46
N THR A 664 10.29 -18.43 -34.31
CA THR A 664 11.61 -18.25 -33.68
C THR A 664 12.20 -19.59 -33.22
N THR A 665 11.36 -20.49 -32.68
CA THR A 665 11.78 -21.86 -32.33
C THR A 665 12.14 -22.70 -33.56
N GLU A 666 11.42 -22.56 -34.67
CA GLU A 666 11.69 -23.26 -35.93
C GLU A 666 13.02 -22.81 -36.57
N ILE A 667 13.33 -21.52 -36.54
CA ILE A 667 14.60 -20.97 -37.04
C ILE A 667 15.77 -21.43 -36.16
N LEU A 668 15.65 -21.32 -34.83
CA LEU A 668 16.71 -21.76 -33.90
C LEU A 668 17.05 -23.25 -34.07
N LYS A 669 16.03 -24.10 -34.23
CA LYS A 669 16.22 -25.52 -34.55
C LYS A 669 16.94 -25.75 -35.89
N LYS A 670 16.60 -24.98 -36.94
CA LYS A 670 17.25 -25.07 -38.26
C LYS A 670 18.71 -24.61 -38.25
N GLU A 671 19.06 -23.63 -37.42
CA GLU A 671 20.45 -23.16 -37.26
C GLU A 671 21.33 -24.11 -36.42
N GLY A 672 20.80 -25.25 -35.94
CA GLY A 672 21.53 -26.19 -35.08
C GLY A 672 21.82 -25.65 -33.67
N LYS A 673 21.38 -24.42 -33.36
CA LYS A 673 21.59 -23.77 -32.06
C LYS A 673 20.49 -24.19 -31.10
N GLY A 674 20.86 -24.84 -30.00
CA GLY A 674 19.95 -25.18 -28.89
C GLY A 674 19.43 -23.98 -28.07
N GLY A 675 19.21 -22.84 -28.72
CA GLY A 675 18.81 -21.58 -28.11
C GLY A 675 17.29 -21.40 -27.99
N VAL A 676 16.91 -20.34 -27.29
CA VAL A 676 15.53 -19.86 -27.16
C VAL A 676 15.45 -18.37 -27.50
N LEU A 677 14.23 -17.85 -27.68
CA LEU A 677 13.97 -16.42 -27.78
C LEU A 677 14.26 -15.75 -26.41
N GLN A 678 15.39 -15.06 -26.28
CA GLN A 678 15.86 -14.45 -25.02
C GLN A 678 15.06 -13.20 -24.65
N LEU A 679 14.53 -12.45 -25.63
CA LEU A 679 13.73 -11.26 -25.36
C LEU A 679 12.65 -11.01 -26.44
N LEU A 680 11.42 -10.75 -25.99
CA LEU A 680 10.37 -10.17 -26.83
C LEU A 680 10.07 -8.72 -26.41
N ILE A 681 10.33 -7.77 -27.32
CA ILE A 681 9.84 -6.40 -27.19
C ILE A 681 8.35 -6.38 -27.59
N VAL A 682 7.51 -5.70 -26.81
CA VAL A 682 6.07 -5.60 -27.12
C VAL A 682 5.61 -4.14 -27.05
N ILE A 683 5.22 -3.55 -28.17
CA ILE A 683 4.52 -2.26 -28.17
C ILE A 683 3.04 -2.56 -27.94
N LEU A 684 2.53 -2.09 -26.79
CA LEU A 684 1.14 -2.27 -26.36
C LEU A 684 0.17 -1.50 -27.28
N PRO A 685 -1.11 -1.89 -27.38
CA PRO A 685 -2.13 -1.03 -27.98
C PRO A 685 -2.31 0.28 -27.18
N GLU A 686 -2.96 1.26 -27.80
CA GLU A 686 -3.30 2.55 -27.17
C GLU A 686 -4.27 2.40 -25.98
N VAL A 687 -5.10 1.35 -26.01
CA VAL A 687 -6.11 1.04 -24.97
C VAL A 687 -5.52 0.09 -23.92
N SER A 688 -5.78 0.39 -22.65
CA SER A 688 -5.35 -0.43 -21.50
C SER A 688 -6.12 -1.75 -21.36
N GLY A 689 -5.46 -2.78 -20.82
CA GLY A 689 -6.03 -4.09 -20.47
C GLY A 689 -5.18 -5.25 -20.98
N SER A 690 -4.72 -5.14 -22.23
CA SER A 690 -3.83 -6.07 -22.94
C SER A 690 -2.61 -6.57 -22.15
N TYR A 691 -2.01 -5.73 -21.30
CA TYR A 691 -0.78 -6.04 -20.54
C TYR A 691 -0.88 -7.34 -19.74
N GLY A 692 -2.01 -7.63 -19.10
CA GLY A 692 -2.19 -8.83 -18.30
C GLY A 692 -2.17 -10.11 -19.15
N LYS A 693 -2.98 -10.14 -20.22
CA LYS A 693 -3.03 -11.27 -21.18
C LYS A 693 -1.67 -11.52 -21.84
N ILE A 694 -0.98 -10.46 -22.27
CA ILE A 694 0.39 -10.56 -22.81
C ILE A 694 1.33 -11.18 -21.77
N LYS A 695 1.23 -10.77 -20.50
CA LYS A 695 2.12 -11.26 -19.45
C LYS A 695 1.85 -12.70 -19.05
N ARG A 696 0.59 -13.13 -18.92
CA ARG A 696 0.22 -14.54 -18.68
C ARG A 696 0.79 -15.44 -19.78
N VAL A 697 0.47 -15.16 -21.03
CA VAL A 697 0.86 -16.00 -22.19
C VAL A 697 2.38 -16.03 -22.35
N CYS A 698 3.08 -14.90 -22.17
CA CYS A 698 4.54 -14.90 -22.21
C CYS A 698 5.15 -15.76 -21.08
N GLU A 699 4.73 -15.55 -19.83
CA GLU A 699 5.51 -15.98 -18.65
C GLU A 699 5.07 -17.35 -18.11
N THR A 700 3.86 -17.82 -18.44
CA THR A 700 3.30 -19.10 -17.96
C THR A 700 3.09 -20.11 -19.10
N ASP A 701 2.60 -19.70 -20.28
CA ASP A 701 2.40 -20.59 -21.42
C ASP A 701 3.69 -20.84 -22.22
N LEU A 702 4.39 -19.77 -22.64
CA LEU A 702 5.43 -19.81 -23.67
C LEU A 702 6.88 -19.71 -23.16
N GLY A 703 7.09 -19.25 -21.92
CA GLY A 703 8.44 -19.07 -21.36
C GLY A 703 9.25 -17.94 -22.00
N ILE A 704 8.58 -16.87 -22.42
CA ILE A 704 9.19 -15.72 -23.09
C ILE A 704 9.38 -14.59 -22.10
N VAL A 705 10.63 -14.15 -21.92
CA VAL A 705 10.95 -12.91 -21.22
C VAL A 705 10.51 -11.73 -22.09
N SER A 706 9.57 -10.91 -21.62
CA SER A 706 9.02 -9.80 -22.41
C SER A 706 9.11 -8.42 -21.77
N GLN A 707 9.38 -7.41 -22.60
CA GLN A 707 9.48 -6.00 -22.22
C GLN A 707 8.45 -5.16 -22.97
N CYS A 708 7.39 -4.78 -22.26
CA CYS A 708 6.26 -4.03 -22.81
C CYS A 708 6.52 -2.51 -22.77
N CYS A 709 6.22 -1.83 -23.88
CA CYS A 709 6.39 -0.40 -24.11
C CYS A 709 5.04 0.25 -24.48
N LEU A 710 4.79 1.49 -24.06
CA LEU A 710 3.58 2.24 -24.42
C LEU A 710 3.81 3.02 -25.73
N PRO A 711 2.85 3.07 -26.67
CA PRO A 711 3.02 3.76 -27.97
C PRO A 711 3.48 5.20 -27.84
N ARG A 712 2.89 5.96 -26.91
CA ARG A 712 3.25 7.36 -26.61
C ARG A 712 4.70 7.59 -26.17
N HIS A 713 5.43 6.54 -25.79
CA HIS A 713 6.85 6.59 -25.42
C HIS A 713 7.74 5.84 -26.42
N ALA A 714 7.17 4.94 -27.24
CA ALA A 714 7.88 4.27 -28.33
C ALA A 714 7.91 5.11 -29.62
N ASN A 715 6.85 5.85 -29.94
CA ASN A 715 6.77 6.74 -31.11
C ASN A 715 7.65 8.00 -30.94
N ARG A 716 7.77 8.51 -29.70
CA ARG A 716 8.66 9.64 -29.34
C ARG A 716 9.55 9.25 -28.16
N PRO A 717 10.56 8.39 -28.38
CA PRO A 717 11.49 8.00 -27.33
C PRO A 717 12.38 9.19 -26.97
N ASN A 718 12.67 9.34 -25.68
CA ASN A 718 13.73 10.23 -25.21
C ASN A 718 14.84 9.39 -24.57
N LYS A 719 16.06 9.93 -24.54
CA LYS A 719 17.25 9.21 -24.06
C LYS A 719 17.04 8.60 -22.66
N GLN A 720 16.44 9.37 -21.74
CA GLN A 720 16.20 8.91 -20.38
C GLN A 720 15.18 7.76 -20.30
N TYR A 721 14.17 7.73 -21.18
CA TYR A 721 13.25 6.60 -21.30
C TYR A 721 13.97 5.35 -21.81
N LEU A 722 14.77 5.46 -22.88
CA LEU A 722 15.55 4.34 -23.42
C LEU A 722 16.53 3.78 -22.38
N GLU A 723 17.25 4.64 -21.64
CA GLU A 723 18.13 4.23 -20.53
C GLU A 723 17.38 3.42 -19.46
N ASN A 724 16.20 3.89 -19.02
CA ASN A 724 15.39 3.17 -18.02
C ASN A 724 14.76 1.87 -18.56
N VAL A 725 14.51 1.77 -19.87
CA VAL A 725 14.08 0.51 -20.51
C VAL A 725 15.27 -0.46 -20.61
N ALA A 726 16.47 0.00 -20.99
CA ALA A 726 17.68 -0.82 -21.03
C ALA A 726 18.02 -1.40 -19.64
N LEU A 727 17.97 -0.59 -18.57
CA LEU A 727 18.13 -1.06 -17.18
C LEU A 727 17.15 -2.19 -16.82
N LYS A 728 15.90 -2.11 -17.30
CA LYS A 728 14.88 -3.15 -17.09
C LYS A 728 15.09 -4.39 -17.94
N ILE A 729 15.67 -4.25 -19.13
CA ILE A 729 16.00 -5.37 -20.02
C ILE A 729 17.17 -6.16 -19.44
N ASN A 730 18.24 -5.48 -19.01
CA ASN A 730 19.47 -6.13 -18.55
C ASN A 730 19.23 -7.16 -17.43
N VAL A 731 18.51 -6.79 -16.37
CA VAL A 731 18.18 -7.73 -15.26
C VAL A 731 17.13 -8.78 -15.63
N LYS A 732 16.38 -8.58 -16.72
CA LYS A 732 15.48 -9.59 -17.28
C LYS A 732 16.20 -10.65 -18.10
N VAL A 733 17.38 -10.35 -18.62
CA VAL A 733 18.26 -11.31 -19.32
C VAL A 733 19.44 -11.75 -18.43
N GLY A 734 19.28 -11.62 -17.10
CA GLY A 734 20.22 -12.13 -16.10
C GLY A 734 21.45 -11.26 -15.81
N GLY A 735 21.56 -10.07 -16.41
CA GLY A 735 22.63 -9.10 -16.15
C GLY A 735 22.51 -8.39 -14.78
N ARG A 736 23.49 -7.54 -14.46
CA ARG A 736 23.52 -6.68 -13.25
C ARG A 736 23.80 -5.22 -13.63
N ASN A 737 22.97 -4.31 -13.15
CA ASN A 737 23.05 -2.89 -13.53
C ASN A 737 24.15 -2.15 -12.76
N THR A 738 24.15 -2.30 -11.45
CA THR A 738 25.14 -1.75 -10.51
C THR A 738 25.14 -2.60 -9.24
N VAL A 739 26.17 -2.45 -8.43
CA VAL A 739 26.47 -3.22 -7.21
C VAL A 739 27.09 -2.27 -6.18
N LEU A 740 26.97 -2.60 -4.88
CA LEU A 740 27.66 -1.84 -3.84
C LEU A 740 29.18 -2.03 -4.00
N GLN A 741 29.96 -0.95 -4.03
CA GLN A 741 31.43 -1.04 -4.18
C GLN A 741 32.05 -1.87 -3.05
N ARG A 742 31.49 -1.78 -1.84
CA ARG A 742 31.92 -2.54 -0.66
C ARG A 742 31.75 -4.06 -0.78
N ALA A 743 30.99 -4.57 -1.76
CA ALA A 743 30.91 -6.01 -2.02
C ALA A 743 32.22 -6.62 -2.59
N PHE A 744 33.12 -5.78 -3.13
CA PHE A 744 34.44 -6.21 -3.62
C PHE A 744 35.55 -6.08 -2.56
N ILE A 745 35.19 -5.71 -1.34
CA ILE A 745 36.11 -5.61 -0.20
C ILE A 745 35.79 -6.80 0.72
N GLN A 746 36.82 -7.52 1.17
CA GLN A 746 36.65 -8.63 2.12
C GLN A 746 35.94 -8.11 3.39
N ASN A 747 34.87 -8.81 3.81
CA ASN A 747 33.97 -8.40 4.90
C ASN A 747 33.41 -6.97 4.74
N GLY A 748 33.36 -6.45 3.51
CA GLY A 748 33.10 -5.04 3.24
C GLY A 748 31.67 -4.59 3.52
N ILE A 749 30.68 -5.47 3.39
CA ILE A 749 29.30 -5.25 3.85
C ILE A 749 29.10 -6.02 5.17
N PRO A 750 28.99 -5.33 6.33
CA PRO A 750 28.78 -5.98 7.62
C PRO A 750 27.51 -6.84 7.63
N PHE A 751 27.58 -7.96 8.36
CA PHE A 751 26.55 -8.99 8.46
C PHE A 751 26.14 -9.64 7.12
N VAL A 752 26.87 -9.38 6.04
CA VAL A 752 26.60 -9.91 4.69
C VAL A 752 27.83 -10.61 4.10
N SER A 753 28.97 -9.94 4.09
CA SER A 753 30.14 -10.39 3.34
C SER A 753 31.03 -11.37 4.10
N GLU A 754 30.81 -11.58 5.41
CA GLU A 754 31.62 -12.52 6.21
C GLU A 754 31.31 -13.98 5.87
N VAL A 755 30.03 -14.33 5.79
CA VAL A 755 29.50 -15.69 5.58
C VAL A 755 28.39 -15.67 4.53
N PRO A 756 28.13 -16.77 3.80
CA PRO A 756 27.03 -16.90 2.83
C PRO A 756 25.68 -16.40 3.38
N THR A 757 25.30 -15.18 3.00
CA THR A 757 24.10 -14.52 3.52
C THR A 757 23.05 -14.43 2.43
N ILE A 758 21.83 -14.88 2.73
CA ILE A 758 20.67 -14.74 1.83
C ILE A 758 19.72 -13.68 2.37
N ILE A 759 19.30 -12.75 1.52
CA ILE A 759 18.30 -11.72 1.85
C ILE A 759 17.00 -12.02 1.12
N PHE A 760 15.96 -12.26 1.91
CA PHE A 760 14.59 -12.47 1.47
C PHE A 760 13.77 -11.17 1.49
N GLY A 761 12.74 -11.14 0.66
CA GLY A 761 11.67 -10.14 0.70
C GLY A 761 10.31 -10.81 0.52
N ALA A 762 9.30 -10.38 1.26
CA ALA A 762 7.95 -10.94 1.22
C ALA A 762 6.87 -9.85 1.26
N ASP A 763 5.76 -10.06 0.54
CA ASP A 763 4.58 -9.20 0.45
C ASP A 763 3.31 -10.04 0.23
N VAL A 764 2.18 -9.56 0.74
CA VAL A 764 0.85 -10.12 0.44
C VAL A 764 -0.05 -9.04 -0.15
N THR A 765 -0.51 -9.27 -1.38
CA THR A 765 -1.43 -8.38 -2.09
C THR A 765 -2.85 -8.97 -2.07
N HIS A 766 -3.70 -8.45 -1.17
CA HIS A 766 -5.15 -8.74 -1.14
C HIS A 766 -5.91 -8.17 -2.36
N PRO A 767 -7.15 -8.64 -2.61
CA PRO A 767 -8.06 -8.00 -3.57
C PRO A 767 -8.53 -6.60 -3.16
N PRO A 768 -9.02 -5.80 -4.13
CA PRO A 768 -9.76 -4.56 -3.87
C PRO A 768 -10.91 -4.70 -2.85
N PRO A 769 -11.32 -3.60 -2.19
CA PRO A 769 -12.52 -3.59 -1.35
C PRO A 769 -13.79 -3.83 -2.19
N GLY A 770 -14.63 -4.79 -1.78
CA GLY A 770 -15.85 -5.19 -2.49
C GLY A 770 -15.67 -6.27 -3.56
N GLU A 771 -14.46 -6.84 -3.68
CA GLU A 771 -14.25 -8.16 -4.29
C GLU A 771 -14.06 -9.16 -3.14
N ASP A 772 -15.11 -9.92 -2.81
CA ASP A 772 -15.17 -10.70 -1.57
C ASP A 772 -14.82 -12.20 -1.76
N SER A 773 -14.62 -12.64 -3.00
CA SER A 773 -14.30 -14.04 -3.36
C SER A 773 -12.91 -14.26 -3.96
N ALA A 774 -12.19 -13.19 -4.31
CA ALA A 774 -10.88 -13.30 -4.94
C ALA A 774 -9.78 -13.68 -3.92
N SER A 775 -8.85 -14.56 -4.29
CA SER A 775 -7.75 -14.99 -3.42
C SER A 775 -6.79 -13.84 -3.06
N SER A 776 -6.16 -13.91 -1.88
CA SER A 776 -4.91 -13.18 -1.62
C SER A 776 -3.79 -13.79 -2.48
N ILE A 777 -2.76 -12.99 -2.79
CA ILE A 777 -1.56 -13.47 -3.47
C ILE A 777 -0.35 -13.08 -2.64
N ALA A 778 0.39 -14.09 -2.18
CA ALA A 778 1.70 -13.91 -1.56
C ALA A 778 2.80 -13.94 -2.61
N ALA A 779 3.90 -13.26 -2.33
CA ALA A 779 5.14 -13.39 -3.08
C ALA A 779 6.34 -13.39 -2.14
N VAL A 780 7.33 -14.22 -2.48
CA VAL A 780 8.62 -14.28 -1.80
C VAL A 780 9.73 -14.19 -2.83
N VAL A 781 10.67 -13.28 -2.60
CA VAL A 781 11.91 -13.18 -3.37
C VAL A 781 13.11 -13.50 -2.48
N ALA A 782 14.20 -13.95 -3.06
CA ALA A 782 15.48 -14.04 -2.38
C ALA A 782 16.64 -13.67 -3.30
N SER A 783 17.70 -13.11 -2.72
CA SER A 783 18.97 -12.82 -3.39
C SER A 783 19.64 -14.09 -3.90
N MET A 784 20.21 -14.06 -5.12
CA MET A 784 20.79 -15.23 -5.80
C MET A 784 22.28 -15.05 -6.15
N ASP A 785 22.88 -13.91 -5.79
CA ASP A 785 24.32 -13.64 -5.85
C ASP A 785 24.83 -13.13 -4.49
N TRP A 786 25.99 -13.65 -4.08
CA TRP A 786 26.68 -13.32 -2.83
C TRP A 786 28.18 -13.15 -3.16
N PRO A 787 28.87 -12.10 -2.65
CA PRO A 787 28.40 -11.13 -1.66
C PRO A 787 27.65 -9.90 -2.21
N GLU A 788 27.34 -9.79 -3.51
CA GLU A 788 26.84 -8.52 -4.08
C GLU A 788 25.34 -8.23 -3.91
N ILE A 789 24.48 -9.25 -3.71
CA ILE A 789 23.04 -9.14 -3.40
C ILE A 789 22.21 -8.28 -4.40
N THR A 790 22.32 -8.54 -5.71
CA THR A 790 21.62 -7.75 -6.75
C THR A 790 20.69 -8.53 -7.67
N LYS A 791 20.92 -9.82 -7.86
CA LYS A 791 20.02 -10.73 -8.60
C LYS A 791 19.03 -11.34 -7.60
N TYR A 792 17.75 -11.38 -7.95
CA TYR A 792 16.72 -11.98 -7.10
C TYR A 792 15.85 -12.95 -7.93
N ARG A 793 15.60 -14.15 -7.40
CA ARG A 793 14.57 -15.07 -7.90
C ARG A 793 13.29 -14.81 -7.10
N GLY A 794 12.13 -14.87 -7.76
CA GLY A 794 10.84 -14.57 -7.13
C GLY A 794 9.82 -15.67 -7.39
N LEU A 795 9.14 -16.08 -6.32
CA LEU A 795 8.06 -17.06 -6.30
C LEU A 795 6.77 -16.38 -5.82
N VAL A 796 5.64 -16.98 -6.20
CA VAL A 796 4.29 -16.45 -5.96
C VAL A 796 3.35 -17.60 -5.68
N SER A 797 2.42 -17.41 -4.74
CA SER A 797 1.40 -18.40 -4.39
C SER A 797 0.06 -17.71 -4.11
N ALA A 798 -1.05 -18.42 -4.36
CA ALA A 798 -2.40 -17.95 -4.03
C ALA A 798 -2.83 -18.54 -2.69
N GLN A 799 -3.51 -17.75 -1.87
CA GLN A 799 -3.95 -18.13 -0.52
C GLN A 799 -5.36 -17.55 -0.22
N PRO A 800 -6.04 -17.96 0.86
CA PRO A 800 -7.43 -17.60 1.14
C PRO A 800 -7.73 -16.09 1.15
N HIS A 801 -9.02 -15.75 1.01
CA HIS A 801 -9.45 -14.35 0.89
C HIS A 801 -9.03 -13.51 2.11
N ARG A 802 -8.23 -12.47 1.88
CA ARG A 802 -7.68 -11.55 2.91
C ARG A 802 -6.82 -12.23 3.99
N GLN A 803 -6.41 -13.48 3.79
CA GLN A 803 -5.35 -14.09 4.59
C GLN A 803 -4.05 -13.29 4.43
N GLU A 804 -3.43 -12.93 5.56
CA GLU A 804 -2.19 -12.14 5.61
C GLU A 804 -0.95 -12.99 5.86
N ILE A 805 -1.03 -14.07 6.65
CA ILE A 805 0.09 -15.02 6.83
C ILE A 805 0.38 -15.71 5.49
N ILE A 806 1.66 -15.87 5.14
CA ILE A 806 2.05 -16.61 3.94
C ILE A 806 2.08 -18.11 4.25
N GLU A 807 1.07 -18.84 3.77
CA GLU A 807 0.89 -20.27 4.06
C GLU A 807 1.96 -21.13 3.36
N ASP A 808 2.24 -20.86 2.08
CA ASP A 808 3.17 -21.63 1.25
C ASP A 808 4.64 -21.19 1.37
N LEU A 809 5.06 -20.71 2.55
CA LEU A 809 6.49 -20.54 2.88
C LEU A 809 7.18 -21.90 3.00
N PHE A 810 6.49 -22.85 3.64
CA PHE A 810 6.84 -24.26 3.74
C PHE A 810 5.57 -25.08 3.63
N SER A 811 5.55 -26.06 2.72
CA SER A 811 4.39 -26.92 2.47
C SER A 811 4.83 -28.39 2.36
N VAL A 812 3.97 -29.32 2.76
CA VAL A 812 4.20 -30.76 2.68
C VAL A 812 3.08 -31.38 1.85
N SER A 813 3.41 -31.89 0.67
CA SER A 813 2.46 -32.63 -0.17
C SER A 813 2.66 -34.13 -0.02
N LYS A 814 1.60 -34.92 -0.19
CA LYS A 814 1.69 -36.38 -0.29
C LYS A 814 1.88 -36.75 -1.76
N ASP A 815 3.10 -37.12 -2.12
CA ASP A 815 3.43 -37.77 -3.40
C ASP A 815 3.01 -39.26 -3.31
N PRO A 816 2.12 -39.77 -4.19
CA PRO A 816 1.64 -41.14 -4.12
C PRO A 816 2.71 -42.23 -4.24
N VAL A 817 3.91 -41.89 -4.73
CA VAL A 817 5.02 -42.83 -4.98
C VAL A 817 6.19 -42.57 -4.01
N LYS A 818 6.36 -41.33 -3.52
CA LYS A 818 7.50 -40.90 -2.69
C LYS A 818 7.15 -40.51 -1.25
N GLY A 819 5.88 -40.57 -0.87
CA GLY A 819 5.42 -40.19 0.47
C GLY A 819 5.40 -38.68 0.68
N ASN A 820 5.79 -38.20 1.86
CA ASN A 820 5.75 -36.77 2.18
C ASN A 820 6.86 -35.99 1.44
N ALA A 821 6.48 -35.20 0.43
CA ALA A 821 7.37 -34.32 -0.32
C ALA A 821 7.37 -32.91 0.28
N ASN A 822 8.54 -32.48 0.77
CA ASN A 822 8.73 -31.15 1.36
C ASN A 822 8.96 -30.08 0.27
N GLY A 823 8.18 -29.00 0.34
CA GLY A 823 8.13 -27.90 -0.64
C GLY A 823 8.11 -26.52 0.03
N GLY A 824 7.35 -25.59 -0.57
CA GLY A 824 7.23 -24.20 -0.14
C GLY A 824 8.32 -23.26 -0.66
N MET A 825 7.98 -21.97 -0.69
CA MET A 825 8.79 -20.92 -1.32
C MET A 825 10.17 -20.73 -0.70
N ILE A 826 10.31 -20.86 0.63
CA ILE A 826 11.61 -20.74 1.31
C ILE A 826 12.54 -21.87 0.84
N ARG A 827 12.01 -23.12 0.81
CA ARG A 827 12.78 -24.31 0.46
C ARG A 827 13.29 -24.27 -0.98
N GLU A 828 12.45 -23.87 -1.95
CA GLU A 828 12.88 -23.71 -3.35
C GLU A 828 13.99 -22.64 -3.48
N LEU A 829 13.85 -21.50 -2.81
CA LEU A 829 14.82 -20.41 -2.88
C LEU A 829 16.18 -20.77 -2.25
N LEU A 830 16.19 -21.51 -1.12
CA LEU A 830 17.43 -22.02 -0.50
C LEU A 830 18.16 -23.01 -1.42
N ILE A 831 17.44 -23.92 -2.10
CA ILE A 831 18.02 -24.86 -3.08
C ILE A 831 18.64 -24.11 -4.25
N VAL A 832 17.95 -23.09 -4.79
CA VAL A 832 18.49 -22.32 -5.93
C VAL A 832 19.68 -21.46 -5.50
N PHE A 833 19.68 -20.87 -4.29
CA PHE A 833 20.87 -20.18 -3.77
C PHE A 833 22.10 -21.09 -3.73
N ARG A 834 21.99 -22.29 -3.16
CA ARG A 834 23.09 -23.27 -3.11
C ARG A 834 23.56 -23.66 -4.52
N ARG A 835 22.65 -23.77 -5.48
CA ARG A 835 22.97 -24.05 -6.89
C ARG A 835 23.65 -22.88 -7.62
N LYS A 836 23.34 -21.63 -7.28
CA LYS A 836 23.89 -20.43 -7.95
C LYS A 836 25.20 -19.93 -7.32
N THR A 837 25.42 -20.16 -6.02
CA THR A 837 26.60 -19.68 -5.27
C THR A 837 27.59 -20.79 -4.88
N GLY A 838 27.20 -22.07 -5.01
CA GLY A 838 27.98 -23.22 -4.55
C GLY A 838 27.91 -23.48 -3.04
N ARG A 839 27.42 -22.54 -2.22
CA ARG A 839 27.34 -22.67 -0.75
C ARG A 839 25.90 -22.57 -0.25
N ARG A 840 25.56 -23.30 0.82
CA ARG A 840 24.30 -23.04 1.53
C ARG A 840 24.39 -21.68 2.22
N PRO A 841 23.28 -20.96 2.46
CA PRO A 841 23.31 -19.84 3.37
C PRO A 841 23.71 -20.29 4.77
N GLU A 842 24.48 -19.45 5.45
CA GLU A 842 24.82 -19.56 6.88
C GLU A 842 24.09 -18.46 7.68
N ARG A 843 23.40 -17.53 7.01
CA ARG A 843 22.64 -16.42 7.60
C ARG A 843 21.42 -16.06 6.75
N ILE A 844 20.29 -15.76 7.40
CA ILE A 844 19.05 -15.32 6.75
C ILE A 844 18.65 -13.91 7.24
N ILE A 845 18.36 -13.00 6.32
CA ILE A 845 17.74 -11.70 6.60
C ILE A 845 16.40 -11.65 5.86
N PHE A 846 15.29 -11.41 6.55
CA PHE A 846 13.94 -11.53 6.01
C PHE A 846 13.16 -10.21 6.16
N TYR A 847 12.88 -9.54 5.04
CA TYR A 847 12.11 -8.28 5.01
C TYR A 847 10.66 -8.51 4.59
N ARG A 848 9.70 -8.17 5.46
CA ARG A 848 8.26 -8.45 5.27
C ARG A 848 7.42 -7.18 5.17
N ASP A 849 6.94 -6.81 3.97
CA ASP A 849 5.98 -5.70 3.78
C ASP A 849 4.55 -6.15 4.15
N GLY A 850 3.64 -5.19 4.33
CA GLY A 850 2.19 -5.41 4.46
C GLY A 850 1.65 -5.51 5.90
N VAL A 851 2.36 -6.20 6.79
CA VAL A 851 1.87 -6.62 8.11
C VAL A 851 1.56 -5.43 9.04
N SER A 852 0.43 -5.49 9.77
CA SER A 852 0.09 -4.50 10.80
C SER A 852 0.55 -4.91 12.21
N GLU A 853 0.76 -3.93 13.09
CA GLU A 853 1.29 -4.13 14.46
C GLU A 853 0.52 -5.20 15.25
N GLY A 854 -0.82 -5.15 15.23
CA GLY A 854 -1.69 -6.13 15.88
C GLY A 854 -1.66 -7.55 15.28
N GLN A 855 -0.80 -7.80 14.30
CA GLN A 855 -0.56 -9.12 13.70
C GLN A 855 0.90 -9.59 13.88
N PHE A 856 1.80 -8.76 14.44
CA PHE A 856 3.25 -9.03 14.51
C PHE A 856 3.58 -10.39 15.11
N SER A 857 3.10 -10.69 16.32
CA SER A 857 3.42 -11.94 17.02
C SER A 857 2.84 -13.17 16.31
N HIS A 858 1.67 -13.04 15.67
CA HIS A 858 1.01 -14.15 14.95
C HIS A 858 1.72 -14.44 13.62
N VAL A 859 2.06 -13.40 12.84
CA VAL A 859 2.84 -13.55 11.60
C VAL A 859 4.24 -14.07 11.90
N LEU A 860 4.92 -13.54 12.91
CA LEU A 860 6.24 -14.04 13.32
C LEU A 860 6.19 -15.54 13.66
N LEU A 861 5.23 -15.96 14.50
CA LEU A 861 5.13 -17.35 14.95
C LEU A 861 4.98 -18.33 13.78
N HIS A 862 4.07 -18.06 12.84
CA HIS A 862 3.85 -18.95 11.70
C HIS A 862 4.94 -18.84 10.62
N GLU A 863 5.38 -17.62 10.26
CA GLU A 863 6.36 -17.47 9.18
C GLU A 863 7.77 -17.90 9.60
N MET A 864 8.14 -17.73 10.87
CA MET A 864 9.43 -18.22 11.40
C MET A 864 9.46 -19.74 11.56
N ASP A 865 8.37 -20.37 12.02
CA ASP A 865 8.20 -21.82 12.04
C ASP A 865 8.33 -22.43 10.63
N ALA A 866 7.71 -21.81 9.62
CA ALA A 866 7.85 -22.21 8.23
C ALA A 866 9.30 -22.07 7.72
N ILE A 867 10.00 -20.98 8.06
CA ILE A 867 11.44 -20.82 7.73
C ILE A 867 12.29 -21.92 8.38
N ARG A 868 12.02 -22.27 9.64
CA ARG A 868 12.72 -23.37 10.36
C ARG A 868 12.48 -24.73 9.72
N LYS A 869 11.22 -25.07 9.46
CA LYS A 869 10.84 -26.32 8.77
C LYS A 869 11.45 -26.41 7.37
N ALA A 870 11.47 -25.31 6.62
CA ALA A 870 12.13 -25.27 5.32
C ALA A 870 13.63 -25.57 5.41
N CYS A 871 14.35 -25.03 6.42
CA CYS A 871 15.76 -25.33 6.62
C CYS A 871 15.98 -26.80 7.04
N ALA A 872 15.32 -27.28 8.09
CA ALA A 872 15.44 -28.66 8.55
C ALA A 872 15.06 -29.70 7.47
N SER A 873 14.16 -29.36 6.55
CA SER A 873 13.77 -30.22 5.41
C SER A 873 14.82 -30.32 4.28
N LEU A 874 15.98 -29.67 4.41
CA LEU A 874 17.09 -29.71 3.45
C LEU A 874 18.29 -30.50 3.99
N GLU A 875 18.53 -30.41 5.29
CA GLU A 875 19.66 -31.02 5.98
C GLU A 875 19.35 -31.04 7.49
N GLU A 876 19.65 -32.16 8.17
CA GLU A 876 19.41 -32.28 9.61
C GLU A 876 20.30 -31.30 10.40
N GLY A 877 19.75 -30.68 11.45
CA GLY A 877 20.46 -29.66 12.24
C GLY A 877 20.75 -28.33 11.53
N TYR A 878 20.37 -28.15 10.26
CA TYR A 878 20.60 -26.89 9.54
C TYR A 878 19.66 -25.77 10.05
N LEU A 879 20.19 -24.96 10.96
CA LEU A 879 19.50 -23.88 11.66
C LEU A 879 20.29 -22.56 11.54
N PRO A 880 20.27 -21.88 10.38
CA PRO A 880 20.97 -20.60 10.22
C PRO A 880 20.29 -19.51 11.07
N PRO A 881 21.04 -18.58 11.70
CA PRO A 881 20.50 -17.44 12.43
C PRO A 881 19.69 -16.51 11.51
N VAL A 882 18.51 -16.10 11.98
CA VAL A 882 17.53 -15.31 11.23
C VAL A 882 17.35 -13.92 11.84
N THR A 883 17.25 -12.91 10.97
CA THR A 883 16.78 -11.56 11.32
C THR A 883 15.46 -11.31 10.60
N PHE A 884 14.35 -11.14 11.34
CA PHE A 884 13.02 -10.90 10.79
C PHE A 884 12.62 -9.44 10.97
N VAL A 885 12.48 -8.71 9.86
CA VAL A 885 12.22 -7.26 9.85
C VAL A 885 10.91 -6.97 9.10
N VAL A 886 9.88 -6.53 9.82
CA VAL A 886 8.67 -5.99 9.19
C VAL A 886 8.96 -4.60 8.62
N VAL A 887 8.38 -4.34 7.46
CA VAL A 887 8.55 -3.13 6.65
C VAL A 887 7.19 -2.48 6.48
N GLN A 888 7.02 -1.26 6.96
CA GLN A 888 5.75 -0.53 6.93
C GLN A 888 5.91 0.81 6.23
N LYS A 889 5.36 0.92 5.01
CA LYS A 889 5.28 2.20 4.26
C LYS A 889 3.95 2.96 4.48
N ARG A 890 2.96 2.31 5.08
CA ARG A 890 1.55 2.73 5.06
C ARG A 890 1.06 3.36 6.38
N HIS A 891 1.94 4.00 7.15
CA HIS A 891 1.64 4.70 8.40
C HIS A 891 1.42 6.22 8.22
N HIS A 892 1.16 6.92 9.33
CA HIS A 892 0.80 8.35 9.38
C HIS A 892 1.91 9.30 9.83
N THR A 893 2.99 8.81 10.46
CA THR A 893 4.23 9.56 10.72
C THR A 893 4.81 10.23 9.47
N ARG A 894 5.12 11.53 9.59
CA ARG A 894 5.76 12.42 8.61
C ARG A 894 6.90 13.14 9.33
N LEU A 895 7.95 13.44 8.56
CA LEU A 895 9.15 14.09 9.04
C LEU A 895 9.43 15.31 8.15
N PHE A 896 9.71 16.45 8.79
CA PHE A 896 9.90 17.75 8.19
C PHE A 896 11.28 18.30 8.57
N PRO A 897 11.96 19.05 7.70
CA PRO A 897 13.20 19.71 8.06
C PRO A 897 12.94 20.76 9.15
N GLU A 898 13.83 20.86 10.15
CA GLU A 898 13.73 21.90 11.19
C GLU A 898 13.76 23.32 10.60
N VAL A 899 14.46 23.50 9.48
CA VAL A 899 14.48 24.76 8.73
C VAL A 899 14.21 24.46 7.25
N HIS A 900 13.07 24.91 6.75
CA HIS A 900 12.69 24.76 5.35
C HIS A 900 13.60 25.58 4.41
N GLY A 901 13.83 25.07 3.20
CA GLY A 901 14.63 25.74 2.17
C GLY A 901 16.15 25.65 2.33
N ARG A 902 16.67 25.21 3.49
CA ARG A 902 18.10 24.95 3.70
C ARG A 902 18.58 23.78 2.84
N ARG A 903 19.41 24.06 1.82
CA ARG A 903 19.94 23.06 0.87
C ARG A 903 20.75 21.94 1.52
N ASP A 904 21.26 22.16 2.73
CA ASP A 904 21.99 21.17 3.54
C ASP A 904 21.07 20.33 4.45
N MET A 905 19.78 20.62 4.49
CA MET A 905 18.76 19.86 5.25
C MET A 905 17.61 19.36 4.37
N THR A 906 17.40 19.95 3.18
CA THR A 906 16.28 19.65 2.29
C THR A 906 16.71 19.27 0.87
N ASP A 907 16.00 18.33 0.26
CA ASP A 907 16.08 18.10 -1.17
C ASP A 907 15.36 19.19 -2.00
N LYS A 908 15.39 19.05 -3.34
CA LYS A 908 14.76 19.99 -4.30
C LYS A 908 13.23 20.12 -4.17
N SER A 909 12.59 19.30 -3.35
CA SER A 909 11.15 19.34 -3.08
C SER A 909 10.79 19.93 -1.70
N GLY A 910 11.80 20.31 -0.90
CA GLY A 910 11.63 20.73 0.48
C GLY A 910 11.47 19.57 1.48
N ASN A 911 11.68 18.32 1.05
CA ASN A 911 11.65 17.15 1.94
C ASN A 911 13.00 16.95 2.64
N ILE A 912 12.97 16.29 3.80
CA ILE A 912 14.17 15.78 4.48
C ILE A 912 15.06 14.97 3.52
N LEU A 913 16.38 15.02 3.75
CA LEU A 913 17.35 14.40 2.84
C LEU A 913 17.24 12.86 2.78
N PRO A 914 17.56 12.23 1.63
CA PRO A 914 17.66 10.78 1.53
C PRO A 914 18.72 10.22 2.47
N GLY A 915 18.39 9.14 3.16
CA GLY A 915 19.23 8.57 4.21
C GLY A 915 18.93 9.12 5.61
N THR A 916 17.96 10.05 5.76
CA THR A 916 17.50 10.48 7.10
C THR A 916 16.88 9.30 7.84
N VAL A 917 17.48 8.91 8.97
CA VAL A 917 17.02 7.87 9.89
C VAL A 917 16.63 8.48 11.25
N VAL A 918 15.59 7.92 11.85
CA VAL A 918 15.12 8.21 13.21
C VAL A 918 14.95 6.90 13.94
N ASP A 919 15.67 6.72 15.03
CA ASP A 919 15.61 5.56 15.92
C ASP A 919 15.46 5.97 17.39
N ARG A 920 14.96 7.19 17.62
CA ARG A 920 14.84 7.87 18.92
C ARG A 920 13.48 8.56 19.07
N GLU A 921 13.08 8.79 20.31
CA GLU A 921 11.91 9.58 20.77
C GLU A 921 10.56 9.10 20.26
N ILE A 922 10.24 9.25 18.97
CA ILE A 922 8.98 8.83 18.34
C ILE A 922 8.91 7.33 18.02
N CYS A 923 10.03 6.62 18.22
CA CYS A 923 10.15 5.17 18.09
C CYS A 923 9.60 4.44 19.33
N HIS A 924 9.46 3.11 19.24
CA HIS A 924 8.88 2.28 20.29
C HIS A 924 9.73 2.28 21.58
N PRO A 925 9.14 2.30 22.79
CA PRO A 925 9.88 2.40 24.06
C PRO A 925 11.06 1.42 24.18
N THR A 926 10.82 0.13 23.94
CA THR A 926 11.74 -0.97 24.25
C THR A 926 12.23 -1.75 23.02
N GLU A 927 11.33 -2.07 22.09
CA GLU A 927 11.60 -2.91 20.91
C GLU A 927 12.50 -2.23 19.87
N PHE A 928 13.08 -3.02 18.95
CA PHE A 928 14.02 -2.54 17.94
C PHE A 928 13.31 -2.07 16.65
N ASP A 929 12.91 -0.80 16.61
CA ASP A 929 12.33 -0.15 15.43
C ASP A 929 13.07 1.13 14.98
N PHE A 930 12.93 1.53 13.71
CA PHE A 930 13.43 2.80 13.18
C PHE A 930 12.66 3.27 11.93
N TYR A 931 12.53 4.58 11.75
CA TYR A 931 12.05 5.21 10.51
C TYR A 931 13.23 5.58 9.61
N LEU A 932 13.18 5.22 8.32
CA LEU A 932 14.20 5.56 7.34
C LEU A 932 13.59 6.19 6.08
N CYS A 933 13.96 7.43 5.78
CA CYS A 933 13.65 8.11 4.52
C CYS A 933 14.80 7.93 3.52
N SER A 934 14.95 6.73 2.97
CA SER A 934 16.03 6.37 2.03
C SER A 934 15.96 7.01 0.63
N HIS A 935 15.01 7.92 0.37
CA HIS A 935 14.67 8.39 -0.98
C HIS A 935 14.39 9.89 -1.05
N ALA A 936 14.62 10.49 -2.22
CA ALA A 936 14.30 11.89 -2.48
C ALA A 936 12.82 12.09 -2.83
N GLY A 937 12.22 13.10 -2.21
CA GLY A 937 10.90 13.61 -2.57
C GLY A 937 10.91 14.18 -3.98
N ILE A 938 9.97 13.73 -4.80
CA ILE A 938 9.70 14.31 -6.13
C ILE A 938 8.49 15.24 -6.03
N GLN A 939 7.42 14.73 -5.43
CA GLN A 939 6.12 15.37 -5.33
C GLN A 939 5.53 15.14 -3.93
N GLY A 940 4.85 16.16 -3.40
CA GLY A 940 4.21 16.11 -2.10
C GLY A 940 5.19 16.08 -0.92
N THR A 941 4.74 15.48 0.19
CA THR A 941 5.56 15.18 1.37
C THR A 941 5.93 13.70 1.36
N SER A 942 7.22 13.41 1.53
CA SER A 942 7.78 12.06 1.63
C SER A 942 7.16 11.30 2.80
N ARG A 943 7.12 9.97 2.67
CA ARG A 943 6.89 9.07 3.79
C ARG A 943 8.21 8.35 4.06
N PRO A 944 8.83 8.47 5.25
CA PRO A 944 9.83 7.47 5.63
C PRO A 944 9.15 6.09 5.63
N THR A 945 9.93 5.04 5.52
CA THR A 945 9.43 3.67 5.78
C THR A 945 9.85 3.30 7.19
N HIS A 946 8.91 2.77 7.97
CA HIS A 946 9.14 2.22 9.30
C HIS A 946 9.65 0.78 9.14
N TYR A 947 10.70 0.44 9.87
CA TYR A 947 11.27 -0.90 9.95
C TYR A 947 11.22 -1.35 11.40
N HIS A 948 10.69 -2.54 11.66
CA HIS A 948 10.56 -3.09 13.01
C HIS A 948 11.11 -4.52 13.03
N VAL A 949 12.13 -4.77 13.84
CA VAL A 949 12.78 -6.09 13.98
C VAL A 949 11.97 -6.92 14.97
N LEU A 950 11.27 -7.95 14.49
CA LEU A 950 10.44 -8.80 15.34
C LEU A 950 11.22 -9.98 15.96
N TYR A 951 12.38 -10.31 15.40
CA TYR A 951 13.26 -11.39 15.83
C TYR A 951 14.68 -11.18 15.27
N ASP A 952 15.72 -11.43 16.05
CA ASP A 952 17.11 -11.32 15.58
C ASP A 952 18.09 -12.22 16.36
N GLU A 953 18.59 -13.25 15.68
CA GLU A 953 19.67 -14.14 16.17
C GLU A 953 21.05 -13.76 15.60
N ASN A 954 21.12 -12.79 14.68
CA ASN A 954 22.39 -12.29 14.17
C ASN A 954 22.99 -11.19 15.03
N HIS A 955 22.19 -10.65 15.97
CA HIS A 955 22.59 -9.62 16.92
C HIS A 955 23.11 -8.35 16.21
N PHE A 956 22.33 -7.88 15.23
CA PHE A 956 22.57 -6.62 14.56
C PHE A 956 22.58 -5.46 15.56
N ASN A 957 23.63 -4.64 15.54
CA ASN A 957 23.56 -3.31 16.14
C ASN A 957 22.74 -2.36 15.24
N ALA A 958 22.29 -1.25 15.81
CA ALA A 958 21.42 -0.28 15.15
C ALA A 958 22.00 0.24 13.82
N ASP A 959 23.26 0.69 13.82
CA ASP A 959 23.89 1.25 12.60
C ASP A 959 24.08 0.19 11.51
N ALA A 960 24.47 -1.03 11.86
CA ALA A 960 24.68 -2.10 10.89
C ALA A 960 23.40 -2.40 10.10
N LEU A 961 22.26 -2.56 10.79
CA LEU A 961 20.99 -2.82 10.12
C LEU A 961 20.48 -1.59 9.36
N GLN A 962 20.54 -0.40 9.96
CA GLN A 962 20.10 0.85 9.32
C GLN A 962 20.92 1.16 8.06
N MET A 963 22.24 1.00 8.11
CA MET A 963 23.14 1.16 6.96
C MET A 963 22.92 0.08 5.91
N LEU A 964 22.73 -1.19 6.28
CA LEU A 964 22.41 -2.24 5.32
C LEU A 964 21.08 -1.95 4.60
N THR A 965 20.01 -1.64 5.33
CA THR A 965 18.71 -1.27 4.77
C THR A 965 18.79 -0.04 3.86
N ASN A 966 19.52 1.01 4.29
CA ASN A 966 19.74 2.22 3.48
C ASN A 966 20.56 1.92 2.21
N ASN A 967 21.65 1.17 2.31
CA ASN A 967 22.52 0.84 1.18
C ASN A 967 21.79 -0.01 0.13
N LEU A 968 21.02 -1.00 0.59
CA LEU A 968 20.18 -1.82 -0.28
C LEU A 968 19.18 -0.95 -1.07
N CYS A 969 18.62 0.13 -0.51
CA CYS A 969 17.74 1.05 -1.27
C CYS A 969 18.39 1.68 -2.52
N TYR A 970 19.71 1.59 -2.72
CA TYR A 970 20.42 2.04 -3.94
C TYR A 970 20.66 0.92 -4.97
N THR A 971 20.40 -0.36 -4.65
CA THR A 971 20.58 -1.50 -5.59
C THR A 971 19.31 -1.87 -6.37
N TYR A 972 18.25 -1.06 -6.28
CA TYR A 972 16.99 -1.30 -7.01
C TYR A 972 17.19 -1.17 -8.53
N ALA A 973 17.11 -2.30 -9.24
CA ALA A 973 17.55 -2.41 -10.62
C ALA A 973 16.86 -1.47 -11.63
N ARG A 974 15.65 -0.99 -11.34
CA ARG A 974 14.77 -0.37 -12.34
C ARG A 974 14.99 1.13 -12.58
N CYS A 975 15.86 1.79 -11.81
CA CYS A 975 16.22 3.20 -12.02
C CYS A 975 17.50 3.59 -11.28
N THR A 976 18.16 4.67 -11.69
CA THR A 976 19.33 5.26 -11.00
C THR A 976 18.90 6.19 -9.84
N ARG A 977 18.06 5.68 -8.94
CA ARG A 977 17.52 6.42 -7.79
C ARG A 977 17.38 5.51 -6.58
N ALA A 978 17.63 6.06 -5.40
CA ALA A 978 17.34 5.39 -4.15
C ALA A 978 15.82 5.26 -3.96
N VAL A 979 15.36 4.05 -3.64
CA VAL A 979 13.92 3.75 -3.42
C VAL A 979 13.51 3.95 -1.97
N SER A 980 12.21 4.14 -1.75
CA SER A 980 11.62 4.35 -0.42
C SER A 980 11.50 3.08 0.43
N VAL A 981 11.63 1.90 -0.16
CA VAL A 981 11.47 0.59 0.48
C VAL A 981 12.62 -0.29 0.02
N VAL A 982 13.22 -1.03 0.95
CA VAL A 982 14.32 -1.95 0.70
C VAL A 982 13.98 -2.91 -0.47
N PRO A 983 14.87 -3.12 -1.47
CA PRO A 983 14.48 -3.78 -2.71
C PRO A 983 13.91 -5.19 -2.60
N PRO A 984 14.29 -6.07 -1.65
CA PRO A 984 13.65 -7.38 -1.50
C PRO A 984 12.12 -7.25 -1.33
N ALA A 985 11.67 -6.44 -0.36
CA ALA A 985 10.25 -6.16 -0.13
C ALA A 985 9.58 -5.52 -1.37
N TYR A 986 10.27 -4.59 -2.02
CA TYR A 986 9.78 -3.96 -3.27
C TYR A 986 9.62 -5.00 -4.40
N TYR A 987 10.58 -5.90 -4.58
CA TYR A 987 10.54 -6.97 -5.58
C TYR A 987 9.44 -8.00 -5.28
N ALA A 988 9.19 -8.32 -4.01
CA ALA A 988 8.04 -9.15 -3.60
C ALA A 988 6.71 -8.50 -4.01
N HIS A 989 6.48 -7.23 -3.65
CA HIS A 989 5.29 -6.49 -4.10
C HIS A 989 5.18 -6.43 -5.64
N LEU A 990 6.30 -6.36 -6.37
CA LEU A 990 6.28 -6.43 -7.84
C LEU A 990 5.91 -7.81 -8.38
N ALA A 991 6.31 -8.89 -7.70
CA ALA A 991 5.95 -10.26 -8.06
C ALA A 991 4.48 -10.57 -7.71
N ALA A 992 3.98 -10.20 -6.53
CA ALA A 992 2.57 -10.34 -6.15
C ALA A 992 1.65 -9.56 -7.10
N PHE A 993 1.99 -8.31 -7.41
CA PHE A 993 1.26 -7.48 -8.38
C PHE A 993 1.37 -8.01 -9.82
N ARG A 994 2.46 -8.72 -10.18
CA ARG A 994 2.55 -9.42 -11.47
C ARG A 994 1.62 -10.62 -11.52
N ALA A 995 1.61 -11.45 -10.48
CA ALA A 995 0.81 -12.67 -10.41
C ALA A 995 -0.71 -12.40 -10.43
N ARG A 996 -1.17 -11.27 -9.88
CA ARG A 996 -2.57 -10.81 -9.98
C ARG A 996 -3.06 -10.78 -11.44
N TYR A 997 -2.22 -10.34 -12.39
CA TYR A 997 -2.55 -10.32 -13.82
C TYR A 997 -2.69 -11.71 -14.46
N TYR A 998 -2.15 -12.78 -13.87
CA TYR A 998 -2.32 -14.13 -14.40
C TYR A 998 -3.75 -14.64 -14.13
N VAL A 999 -4.39 -14.20 -13.04
CA VAL A 999 -5.76 -14.57 -12.64
C VAL A 999 -6.81 -13.66 -13.28
N GLU A 1000 -6.55 -12.35 -13.37
CA GLU A 1000 -7.47 -11.37 -14.01
C GLU A 1000 -7.76 -11.70 -15.49
N GLY A 1001 -6.88 -12.44 -16.17
CA GLY A 1001 -6.94 -12.72 -17.61
C GLY A 1001 -7.97 -13.77 -18.06
N GLU A 1002 -8.79 -14.31 -17.16
CA GLU A 1002 -9.82 -15.32 -17.46
C GLU A 1002 -11.24 -14.85 -17.09
N SER A 1003 -11.38 -13.93 -16.13
CA SER A 1003 -12.68 -13.39 -15.68
C SER A 1003 -13.39 -12.46 -16.68
N SER A 1004 -12.92 -12.39 -17.92
CA SER A 1004 -13.43 -11.46 -18.96
C SER A 1004 -14.30 -12.12 -20.03
N ASP A 1005 -14.23 -13.44 -20.18
CA ASP A 1005 -14.87 -14.19 -21.29
C ASP A 1005 -15.85 -15.25 -20.72
N GLY A 1006 -16.93 -14.81 -20.07
CA GLY A 1006 -17.93 -15.71 -19.49
C GLY A 1006 -18.92 -15.02 -18.54
N GLY A 1007 -19.85 -14.21 -19.07
CA GLY A 1007 -20.66 -13.33 -18.22
C GLY A 1007 -22.01 -12.85 -18.78
N SER A 1008 -22.70 -13.63 -19.62
CA SER A 1008 -24.08 -13.34 -20.05
C SER A 1008 -24.86 -14.60 -20.49
N THR A 1009 -25.58 -15.23 -19.56
CA THR A 1009 -26.82 -15.97 -19.85
C THR A 1009 -27.91 -15.45 -18.91
N PRO A 1010 -29.10 -15.08 -19.41
CA PRO A 1010 -30.13 -14.44 -18.59
C PRO A 1010 -31.10 -15.45 -17.97
N GLY A 1011 -31.38 -15.27 -16.68
CA GLY A 1011 -32.65 -15.66 -16.06
C GLY A 1011 -32.86 -17.14 -15.72
N SER A 1012 -32.73 -17.46 -14.43
CA SER A 1012 -33.76 -18.23 -13.74
C SER A 1012 -33.90 -17.70 -12.31
N SER A 1013 -35.13 -17.68 -11.79
CA SER A 1013 -35.46 -17.14 -10.47
C SER A 1013 -35.56 -18.25 -9.44
N GLY A 1014 -34.62 -18.30 -8.49
CA GLY A 1014 -34.66 -19.25 -7.38
C GLY A 1014 -33.58 -18.99 -6.34
N GLN A 1015 -34.00 -18.94 -5.07
CA GLN A 1015 -33.23 -19.06 -3.82
C GLN A 1015 -31.73 -18.66 -3.85
N THR A 1016 -31.39 -17.58 -3.15
CA THR A 1016 -30.02 -17.36 -2.65
C THR A 1016 -29.68 -18.37 -1.53
N VAL A 1017 -29.39 -19.61 -1.90
CA VAL A 1017 -28.67 -20.52 -1.00
C VAL A 1017 -27.25 -19.99 -0.86
N ALA A 1018 -26.86 -19.58 0.34
CA ALA A 1018 -25.46 -19.33 0.64
C ALA A 1018 -24.69 -20.65 0.49
N ARG A 1019 -23.71 -20.70 -0.42
CA ARG A 1019 -22.74 -21.81 -0.43
C ARG A 1019 -21.80 -21.64 0.75
N GLU A 1020 -22.23 -22.13 1.91
CA GLU A 1020 -21.37 -22.37 3.06
C GLU A 1020 -20.46 -23.56 2.76
N GLY A 1021 -19.36 -23.25 2.09
CA GLY A 1021 -18.25 -24.15 1.81
C GLY A 1021 -17.01 -23.33 1.50
N PRO A 1022 -15.80 -23.81 1.81
CA PRO A 1022 -14.58 -23.07 1.56
C PRO A 1022 -14.44 -22.76 0.07
N VAL A 1023 -14.25 -21.48 -0.26
CA VAL A 1023 -13.99 -21.04 -1.63
C VAL A 1023 -12.62 -21.57 -2.04
N GLU A 1024 -12.59 -22.61 -2.87
CA GLU A 1024 -11.36 -23.27 -3.30
C GLU A 1024 -10.34 -22.24 -3.82
N VAL A 1025 -9.14 -22.25 -3.21
CA VAL A 1025 -8.07 -21.31 -3.57
C VAL A 1025 -7.53 -21.69 -4.95
N ARG A 1026 -7.99 -20.97 -5.97
CA ARG A 1026 -7.59 -21.20 -7.36
C ARG A 1026 -6.08 -21.01 -7.53
N GLN A 1027 -5.38 -22.11 -7.79
CA GLN A 1027 -3.92 -22.12 -7.96
C GLN A 1027 -3.48 -21.18 -9.10
N LEU A 1028 -2.32 -20.53 -8.90
CA LEU A 1028 -1.73 -19.68 -9.93
C LEU A 1028 -1.17 -20.52 -11.10
N PRO A 1029 -1.28 -20.06 -12.36
CA PRO A 1029 -0.59 -20.69 -13.48
C PRO A 1029 0.93 -20.72 -13.26
N LYS A 1030 1.55 -21.90 -13.42
CA LYS A 1030 2.97 -22.10 -13.16
C LYS A 1030 3.84 -21.32 -14.15
N ILE A 1031 4.62 -20.37 -13.63
CA ILE A 1031 5.64 -19.62 -14.38
C ILE A 1031 6.71 -20.60 -14.88
N LYS A 1032 7.15 -20.47 -16.14
CA LYS A 1032 8.21 -21.33 -16.69
C LYS A 1032 9.54 -21.10 -15.97
N GLU A 1033 10.31 -22.16 -15.76
CA GLU A 1033 11.58 -22.11 -15.00
C GLU A 1033 12.60 -21.10 -15.57
N ASN A 1034 12.73 -20.99 -16.89
CA ASN A 1034 13.61 -20.02 -17.52
C ASN A 1034 13.19 -18.55 -17.30
N VAL A 1035 11.90 -18.32 -16.98
CA VAL A 1035 11.36 -17.00 -16.60
C VAL A 1035 11.48 -16.77 -15.09
N LYS A 1036 11.33 -17.82 -14.26
CA LYS A 1036 11.62 -17.74 -12.81
C LYS A 1036 13.08 -17.40 -12.51
N ASP A 1037 14.02 -17.88 -13.33
CA ASP A 1037 15.47 -17.72 -13.11
C ASP A 1037 16.01 -16.30 -13.37
N VAL A 1038 15.14 -15.36 -13.78
CA VAL A 1038 15.45 -13.95 -14.03
C VAL A 1038 14.45 -13.03 -13.32
N MET A 1039 14.75 -11.72 -13.25
CA MET A 1039 13.89 -10.74 -12.56
C MET A 1039 12.69 -10.31 -13.44
N PHE A 1040 11.86 -11.28 -13.85
CA PHE A 1040 10.75 -11.10 -14.80
C PHE A 1040 9.75 -10.02 -14.38
N TYR A 1041 9.54 -9.85 -13.08
CA TYR A 1041 8.64 -8.86 -12.46
C TYR A 1041 9.06 -7.39 -12.67
N CYS A 1042 10.29 -7.12 -13.15
CA CYS A 1042 10.83 -5.76 -13.32
C CYS A 1042 10.24 -4.90 -14.46
#